data_AF-A0A3B4CDU3-F1
#
_entry.id   AF-A0A3B4CDU3-F1
#
_cell.length_a   1.000
_cell.length_b   1.000
_cell.length_c   1.000
_cell.angle_alpha   90.00
_cell.angle_beta   90.00
_cell.angle_gamma   90.00
#
_symmetry.space_group_name_H-M   'P 1'
#
loop_
_entity.id
_entity.type
_entity.pdbx_description
1 polymer ?
#
loop_
_entity_poly.entity_id
_entity_poly.type
_entity_poly.pdbx_seq_one_letter_code
_entity_poly.pdbx_strand_id
1 'polypeptide(L)'
;MATGAGWQQYYSPAGKYSTSTSTSTSTSTSSMSFQSGITLEYTQDLHLKMSKKIAQLTKVIYALNTKNDEHEAAIQTLKEAHEEEVQQILSETREKIMQYKSKISDEMDLKRRIQSLEESLELHERMKRQALAEFESYRQRVEDMQLCTEAQHTQRVVTMSREVEEMRRSFEEKLRSFGQVQAQFEQEKRQALEELRTAHRQEVQELLRSHQSQNANYSKDQEKLSQLHKQEVEALTERVEELKQDKKRLVEEYEAKLNKAQAFYERELEAMKRTQQMTAENLLAWKKTEAELRKEFQAQEAALQKTLGKLRSELQRVQEEARESREKSHKLQATLTAAENNIKVTVTQDAEIIAIRQKEAECELEATRDRVQQQATEILLKASQIGSLQATQMTHEAAIRDLESEKSRLKDKVLRLEEDRGALQNKSQALDERQRQQILSLEKVLTKCNELLKQSYEKELMNLRSRYEEDTAHFKEAQSRALEELSKKHRATLENIQTNSEKEKNRRLEMEQQFEKERSSLEEQKKHLREQLDSLREELSTKLNMANSELSRLQDLVKEGEQGLGSAKGHISSLKEAQEKLLEELDATRARLRETTNLLTALVEGEEKQQHEAKLIATKEEEKLKMDKMALELELKWTETLRQECKKLREELREEHEEDKRAALTQLAQSKEQELGTARESWQRKVEDLLEQISLLKQSLEMQLSQSQHSLQQLQAQFSQEREHLGQQLQELELEHHRREERLREAHRCTIQDMQEELEERLRQQHHMELQSLREVHRQNIETLKQQSEQELQTLRFELEDEGKAMLASLRSELNHLHASAIEHLRQSHQQETAAAKQELENALEQSRIQERELLSRISDLQEEVTRRKNHIADLDHEIHTLNENISTLTKELELKGKEVLKIRSEANQQIRAHEQDLCKKHEREMAEMNALHNRETQNMLSDFNKAQELLKDKISALQILLEATEEKFRNRESRPEDLQMIAELKEMVTERETLVKKLVDDKKFYQLELVNRETNFNKVFNASPNVGVINPLIKQKRKNDKSANRFSSSPNLRANVEASGTGSSQPQPSRLEPIPNSPIHQLELNTSKPLPPPTPPTEPKKFMSPPETEESPVASPDPQRQEWFAQYFTF
;
A
#
# COMPACT_ATOMS: atom_id res chain seq x y z
N MET A 1 -15.01 -129.88 34.08
CA MET A 1 -14.64 -130.93 33.10
C MET A 1 -13.10 -130.93 33.08
N ALA A 2 -12.34 -132.02 33.20
CA ALA A 2 -12.49 -133.36 32.59
C ALA A 2 -12.45 -133.26 31.05
N THR A 3 -11.66 -133.98 30.27
CA THR A 3 -10.86 -135.24 30.44
C THR A 3 -9.58 -135.15 29.55
N GLY A 4 -8.60 -136.07 29.53
CA GLY A 4 -8.39 -137.39 30.13
C GLY A 4 -6.91 -137.84 29.90
N ALA A 5 -6.34 -138.80 30.64
CA ALA A 5 -6.47 -140.27 30.45
C ALA A 5 -5.92 -140.77 29.09
N GLY A 6 -5.00 -141.75 29.00
CA GLY A 6 -4.31 -142.62 29.99
C GLY A 6 -2.98 -143.17 29.40
N TRP A 7 -2.51 -144.42 29.55
CA TRP A 7 -3.11 -145.70 29.98
C TRP A 7 -1.98 -146.69 30.45
N GLN A 8 -2.25 -147.57 31.44
CA GLN A 8 -1.69 -148.94 31.63
C GLN A 8 -0.15 -149.19 31.87
N GLN A 9 0.34 -150.30 32.46
CA GLN A 9 -0.16 -151.30 33.46
C GLN A 9 0.98 -152.25 33.94
N TYR A 10 0.97 -152.66 35.25
CA TYR A 10 1.67 -153.84 35.86
C TYR A 10 3.22 -153.99 35.67
N TYR A 11 3.99 -154.84 36.40
CA TYR A 11 3.73 -155.90 37.41
C TYR A 11 4.79 -155.84 38.56
N SER A 12 4.52 -156.46 39.71
CA SER A 12 5.42 -156.60 40.91
C SER A 12 5.90 -158.06 41.09
N PRO A 13 6.56 -158.54 42.20
CA PRO A 13 7.01 -157.94 43.48
C PRO A 13 8.57 -157.95 43.59
N ALA A 14 9.34 -158.04 44.69
CA ALA A 14 9.21 -158.25 46.17
C ALA A 14 10.48 -157.70 46.89
N GLY A 15 10.65 -157.65 48.21
CA GLY A 15 9.72 -157.86 49.34
C GLY A 15 10.31 -158.66 50.55
N LYS A 16 10.13 -158.14 51.78
CA LYS A 16 10.33 -158.74 53.14
C LYS A 16 11.80 -158.89 53.65
N TYR A 17 12.21 -158.25 54.77
CA TYR A 17 12.03 -158.55 56.24
C TYR A 17 12.90 -159.75 56.73
N SER A 18 13.51 -159.81 57.94
CA SER A 18 13.62 -158.92 59.13
C SER A 18 14.81 -159.30 60.06
N THR A 19 14.91 -158.68 61.26
CA THR A 19 15.75 -158.96 62.46
C THR A 19 15.99 -160.47 62.78
N SER A 20 17.10 -161.03 63.31
CA SER A 20 18.24 -160.64 64.19
C SER A 20 17.97 -160.76 65.73
N THR A 21 18.88 -161.17 66.63
CA THR A 21 20.38 -161.26 66.60
C THR A 21 21.01 -162.18 67.71
N SER A 22 22.29 -162.58 67.53
CA SER A 22 23.38 -162.86 68.53
C SER A 22 23.39 -164.04 69.55
N THR A 23 24.51 -164.81 69.53
CA THR A 23 25.29 -165.45 70.65
C THR A 23 24.68 -166.58 71.53
N SER A 24 25.42 -167.56 72.10
CA SER A 24 26.77 -168.16 71.85
C SER A 24 27.09 -169.34 72.81
N THR A 25 27.93 -170.31 72.39
CA THR A 25 28.79 -171.23 73.23
C THR A 25 28.12 -172.20 74.25
N SER A 26 28.69 -173.37 74.65
CA SER A 26 29.78 -174.24 74.10
C SER A 26 29.87 -175.62 74.79
N THR A 27 30.49 -176.61 74.11
CA THR A 27 31.36 -177.71 74.62
C THR A 27 30.85 -178.85 75.55
N SER A 28 31.20 -180.10 75.14
CA SER A 28 31.77 -181.21 75.96
C SER A 28 30.84 -182.06 76.88
N THR A 29 31.02 -183.38 77.14
CA THR A 29 31.99 -184.41 76.65
C THR A 29 31.60 -185.88 77.05
N SER A 30 32.23 -186.87 76.38
CA SER A 30 32.76 -188.17 76.93
C SER A 30 31.94 -189.47 77.05
N SER A 31 32.72 -190.59 77.02
CA SER A 31 32.44 -192.02 77.36
C SER A 31 31.56 -192.85 76.39
N MET A 32 31.93 -194.05 75.90
CA MET A 32 32.54 -195.29 76.47
C MET A 32 31.53 -196.15 77.29
N SER A 33 31.51 -197.50 77.27
CA SER A 33 31.98 -198.57 76.35
C SER A 33 31.51 -199.96 76.89
N PHE A 34 32.10 -201.09 76.45
CA PHE A 34 31.96 -202.48 76.98
C PHE A 34 30.66 -203.30 76.76
N GLN A 35 30.71 -204.15 75.73
CA GLN A 35 30.93 -205.63 75.78
C GLN A 35 30.61 -206.44 77.08
N SER A 36 30.27 -207.72 76.84
CA SER A 36 30.31 -208.90 77.74
C SER A 36 29.01 -209.29 78.46
N GLY A 37 28.86 -210.61 78.69
CA GLY A 37 27.68 -211.23 79.29
C GLY A 37 28.00 -211.98 80.59
N ILE A 38 27.54 -213.24 80.68
CA ILE A 38 27.42 -214.09 81.89
C ILE A 38 26.15 -213.82 82.68
N THR A 39 25.18 -214.71 82.46
CA THR A 39 24.04 -214.95 83.34
C THR A 39 24.51 -215.62 84.63
N LEU A 40 24.17 -215.03 85.78
CA LEU A 40 23.85 -215.81 86.99
C LEU A 40 22.32 -215.98 87.05
N GLU A 41 21.84 -217.11 87.53
CA GLU A 41 20.42 -217.44 87.51
C GLU A 41 19.61 -216.55 88.46
N TYR A 42 18.54 -215.92 87.94
CA TYR A 42 17.46 -215.38 88.74
C TYR A 42 16.12 -215.56 88.01
N THR A 43 15.05 -215.81 88.76
CA THR A 43 13.85 -216.49 88.23
C THR A 43 12.94 -215.59 87.39
N GLN A 44 12.34 -216.20 86.36
CA GLN A 44 11.73 -215.55 85.19
C GLN A 44 10.52 -214.64 85.48
N ASP A 45 9.86 -214.79 86.64
CA ASP A 45 8.66 -214.03 87.02
C ASP A 45 8.95 -212.57 87.44
N LEU A 46 10.17 -212.26 87.90
CA LEU A 46 10.53 -210.89 88.31
C LEU A 46 10.70 -209.96 87.10
N HIS A 47 11.29 -210.45 86.02
CA HIS A 47 11.59 -209.66 84.83
C HIS A 47 10.31 -209.11 84.16
N LEU A 48 9.27 -209.94 84.07
CA LEU A 48 7.98 -209.56 83.46
C LEU A 48 7.31 -208.39 84.20
N LYS A 49 7.49 -208.32 85.53
CA LYS A 49 6.93 -207.28 86.39
C LYS A 49 7.69 -205.95 86.22
N MET A 50 9.02 -205.99 86.04
CA MET A 50 9.79 -204.80 85.67
C MET A 50 9.42 -204.29 84.27
N SER A 51 9.39 -205.18 83.26
CA SER A 51 9.08 -204.78 81.87
C SER A 51 7.73 -204.07 81.73
N LYS A 52 6.69 -204.54 82.44
CA LYS A 52 5.39 -203.83 82.47
C LYS A 52 5.48 -202.44 83.10
N LYS A 53 6.24 -202.28 84.17
CA LYS A 53 6.38 -201.00 84.89
C LYS A 53 7.22 -199.98 84.11
N ILE A 54 8.27 -200.45 83.42
CA ILE A 54 9.04 -199.66 82.45
C ILE A 54 8.11 -199.19 81.33
N ALA A 55 7.36 -200.09 80.68
CA ALA A 55 6.45 -199.72 79.59
C ALA A 55 5.34 -198.72 80.02
N GLN A 56 4.83 -198.83 81.26
CA GLN A 56 3.91 -197.83 81.82
C GLN A 56 4.57 -196.47 82.00
N LEU A 57 5.80 -196.41 82.55
CA LEU A 57 6.56 -195.16 82.67
C LEU A 57 6.90 -194.57 81.30
N THR A 58 7.36 -195.37 80.33
CA THR A 58 7.64 -194.91 78.96
C THR A 58 6.39 -194.32 78.31
N LYS A 59 5.20 -194.91 78.50
CA LYS A 59 3.95 -194.35 77.96
C LYS A 59 3.55 -193.02 78.61
N VAL A 60 3.78 -192.86 79.92
CA VAL A 60 3.52 -191.59 80.62
C VAL A 60 4.53 -190.51 80.22
N ILE A 61 5.83 -190.86 80.10
CA ILE A 61 6.88 -189.95 79.62
C ILE A 61 6.58 -189.50 78.19
N TYR A 62 6.22 -190.43 77.29
CA TYR A 62 5.87 -190.06 75.91
C TYR A 62 4.66 -189.12 75.87
N ALA A 63 3.59 -189.42 76.62
CA ALA A 63 2.40 -188.56 76.68
C ALA A 63 2.68 -187.18 77.32
N LEU A 64 3.60 -187.09 78.29
CA LEU A 64 4.04 -185.81 78.85
C LEU A 64 4.92 -185.02 77.88
N ASN A 65 5.84 -185.69 77.18
CA ASN A 65 6.68 -185.05 76.17
C ASN A 65 5.83 -184.54 75.00
N THR A 66 4.97 -185.37 74.39
CA THR A 66 4.07 -184.92 73.31
C THR A 66 3.22 -183.72 73.74
N LYS A 67 2.73 -183.70 74.98
CA LYS A 67 1.99 -182.55 75.50
C LYS A 67 2.87 -181.32 75.76
N ASN A 68 4.14 -181.51 76.12
CA ASN A 68 5.11 -180.42 76.23
C ASN A 68 5.48 -179.87 74.84
N ASP A 69 5.69 -180.75 73.85
CA ASP A 69 5.94 -180.40 72.45
C ASP A 69 4.73 -179.62 71.86
N GLU A 70 3.50 -180.05 72.16
CA GLU A 70 2.25 -179.32 71.85
C GLU A 70 2.20 -177.93 72.53
N HIS A 71 2.62 -177.83 73.79
CA HIS A 71 2.69 -176.54 74.51
C HIS A 71 3.79 -175.62 73.96
N GLU A 72 4.95 -176.14 73.60
CA GLU A 72 6.03 -175.37 72.97
C GLU A 72 5.65 -174.90 71.57
N ALA A 73 4.95 -175.73 70.77
CA ALA A 73 4.38 -175.33 69.48
C ALA A 73 3.29 -174.25 69.63
N ALA A 74 2.43 -174.34 70.66
CA ALA A 74 1.43 -173.32 70.97
C ALA A 74 2.08 -171.99 71.42
N ILE A 75 3.18 -172.05 72.18
CA ILE A 75 3.96 -170.86 72.57
C ILE A 75 4.67 -170.26 71.34
N GLN A 76 5.21 -171.10 70.44
CA GLN A 76 5.93 -170.64 69.26
C GLN A 76 5.00 -169.97 68.25
N THR A 77 3.84 -170.56 67.95
CA THR A 77 2.82 -169.94 67.10
C THR A 77 2.25 -168.64 67.69
N LEU A 78 2.13 -168.54 69.02
CA LEU A 78 1.76 -167.27 69.68
C LEU A 78 2.85 -166.20 69.55
N LYS A 79 4.14 -166.55 69.63
CA LYS A 79 5.24 -165.60 69.36
C LYS A 79 5.22 -165.13 67.91
N GLU A 80 5.05 -166.05 66.97
CA GLU A 80 5.02 -165.73 65.53
C GLU A 80 3.85 -164.78 65.21
N ALA A 81 2.66 -165.02 65.76
CA ALA A 81 1.52 -164.09 65.64
C ALA A 81 1.82 -162.71 66.25
N HIS A 82 2.42 -162.64 67.45
CA HIS A 82 2.83 -161.37 68.05
C HIS A 82 3.91 -160.64 67.24
N GLU A 83 4.84 -161.37 66.60
CA GLU A 83 5.89 -160.78 65.76
C GLU A 83 5.30 -160.28 64.42
N GLU A 84 4.31 -160.96 63.84
CA GLU A 84 3.54 -160.46 62.70
C GLU A 84 2.72 -159.20 63.06
N GLU A 85 2.03 -159.17 64.21
CA GLU A 85 1.33 -157.97 64.70
C GLU A 85 2.30 -156.78 64.86
N VAL A 86 3.47 -157.01 65.47
CA VAL A 86 4.50 -155.97 65.61
C VAL A 86 5.01 -155.48 64.25
N GLN A 87 5.20 -156.38 63.27
CA GLN A 87 5.60 -155.96 61.92
C GLN A 87 4.50 -155.21 61.17
N GLN A 88 3.22 -155.54 61.38
CA GLN A 88 2.10 -154.76 60.82
C GLN A 88 2.00 -153.37 61.46
N ILE A 89 2.13 -153.25 62.79
CA ILE A 89 2.15 -151.94 63.46
C ILE A 89 3.34 -151.09 62.95
N LEU A 90 4.50 -151.71 62.70
CA LEU A 90 5.67 -151.04 62.14
C LEU A 90 5.53 -150.68 60.65
N SER A 91 4.75 -151.41 59.84
CA SER A 91 4.47 -151.01 58.46
C SER A 91 3.43 -149.88 58.40
N GLU A 92 2.33 -150.00 59.13
CA GLU A 92 1.29 -148.96 59.21
C GLU A 92 1.83 -147.63 59.75
N THR A 93 2.70 -147.65 60.76
CA THR A 93 3.31 -146.41 61.27
C THR A 93 4.29 -145.79 60.27
N ARG A 94 5.06 -146.59 59.53
CA ARG A 94 5.91 -146.08 58.43
C ARG A 94 5.08 -145.45 57.31
N GLU A 95 3.96 -146.07 56.93
CA GLU A 95 3.07 -145.56 55.90
C GLU A 95 2.39 -144.26 56.34
N LYS A 96 1.85 -144.21 57.57
CA LYS A 96 1.30 -142.98 58.18
C LYS A 96 2.36 -141.86 58.23
N ILE A 97 3.63 -142.17 58.56
CA ILE A 97 4.73 -141.20 58.52
C ILE A 97 5.01 -140.70 57.09
N MET A 98 4.94 -141.56 56.07
CA MET A 98 5.09 -141.12 54.67
C MET A 98 3.91 -140.23 54.22
N GLN A 99 2.67 -140.58 54.58
CA GLN A 99 1.48 -139.77 54.29
C GLN A 99 1.57 -138.38 54.94
N TYR A 100 1.99 -138.28 56.20
CA TYR A 100 2.24 -136.98 56.85
C TYR A 100 3.37 -136.20 56.19
N LYS A 101 4.46 -136.85 55.75
CA LYS A 101 5.54 -136.19 55.00
C LYS A 101 5.08 -135.65 53.64
N SER A 102 4.21 -136.37 52.92
CA SER A 102 3.58 -135.85 51.70
C SER A 102 2.78 -134.59 52.02
N LYS A 103 1.81 -134.70 52.94
CA LYS A 103 0.93 -133.58 53.32
C LYS A 103 1.70 -132.33 53.75
N ILE A 104 2.83 -132.49 54.46
CA ILE A 104 3.72 -131.37 54.83
C ILE A 104 4.40 -130.75 53.59
N SER A 105 4.84 -131.55 52.62
CA SER A 105 5.38 -131.04 51.35
C SER A 105 4.30 -130.29 50.56
N ASP A 106 3.12 -130.90 50.43
CA ASP A 106 1.96 -130.32 49.73
C ASP A 106 1.54 -128.97 50.36
N GLU A 107 1.53 -128.88 51.69
CA GLU A 107 1.29 -127.64 52.44
C GLU A 107 2.41 -126.60 52.24
N MET A 108 3.67 -127.02 52.11
CA MET A 108 4.80 -126.13 51.81
C MET A 108 4.80 -125.61 50.37
N ASP A 109 4.33 -126.39 49.40
CA ASP A 109 4.12 -125.96 48.01
C ASP A 109 2.91 -125.02 47.90
N LEU A 110 1.81 -125.30 48.59
CA LEU A 110 0.65 -124.41 48.69
C LEU A 110 1.03 -123.05 49.30
N LYS A 111 1.80 -123.02 50.40
CA LYS A 111 2.27 -121.76 51.02
C LYS A 111 3.14 -120.94 50.06
N ARG A 112 4.10 -121.57 49.36
CA ARG A 112 4.90 -120.89 48.32
C ARG A 112 4.04 -120.37 47.17
N ARG A 113 2.98 -121.10 46.79
CA ARG A 113 2.05 -120.65 45.73
C ARG A 113 1.17 -119.48 46.19
N ILE A 114 0.72 -119.45 47.43
CA ILE A 114 -0.03 -118.34 48.02
C ILE A 114 0.84 -117.08 48.06
N GLN A 115 2.07 -117.16 48.60
CA GLN A 115 3.01 -116.02 48.65
C GLN A 115 3.29 -115.45 47.25
N SER A 116 3.55 -116.30 46.26
CA SER A 116 3.77 -115.87 44.87
C SER A 116 2.53 -115.19 44.24
N LEU A 117 1.31 -115.57 44.66
CA LEU A 117 0.08 -114.92 44.21
C LEU A 117 -0.11 -113.57 44.93
N GLU A 118 0.11 -113.51 46.24
CA GLU A 118 0.06 -112.29 47.05
C GLU A 118 1.04 -111.22 46.52
N GLU A 119 2.31 -111.57 46.30
CA GLU A 119 3.32 -110.71 45.68
C GLU A 119 2.88 -110.18 44.30
N SER A 120 2.30 -111.04 43.46
CA SER A 120 1.83 -110.64 42.13
C SER A 120 0.61 -109.71 42.18
N LEU A 121 -0.24 -109.86 43.19
CA LEU A 121 -1.45 -109.06 43.40
C LEU A 121 -1.05 -107.68 43.97
N GLU A 122 -0.14 -107.62 44.94
CA GLU A 122 0.44 -106.36 45.39
C GLU A 122 1.14 -105.60 44.25
N LEU A 123 1.89 -106.29 43.39
CA LEU A 123 2.56 -105.66 42.24
C LEU A 123 1.52 -105.09 41.26
N HIS A 124 0.47 -105.84 40.95
CA HIS A 124 -0.62 -105.36 40.11
C HIS A 124 -1.36 -104.16 40.73
N GLU A 125 -1.59 -104.14 42.05
CA GLU A 125 -2.15 -102.96 42.70
C GLU A 125 -1.19 -101.75 42.70
N ARG A 126 0.12 -101.97 42.87
CA ARG A 126 1.14 -100.90 42.77
C ARG A 126 1.11 -100.28 41.36
N MET A 127 1.12 -101.11 40.32
CA MET A 127 0.99 -100.66 38.93
C MET A 127 -0.34 -99.93 38.68
N LYS A 128 -1.47 -100.43 39.22
CA LYS A 128 -2.77 -99.73 39.12
C LYS A 128 -2.76 -98.37 39.81
N ARG A 129 -2.16 -98.25 41.00
CA ARG A 129 -2.01 -96.97 41.72
C ARG A 129 -1.11 -96.00 40.94
N GLN A 130 -0.02 -96.49 40.34
CA GLN A 130 0.86 -95.68 39.48
C GLN A 130 0.13 -95.18 38.24
N ALA A 131 -0.55 -96.06 37.48
CA ALA A 131 -1.29 -95.68 36.29
C ALA A 131 -2.42 -94.66 36.57
N LEU A 132 -3.10 -94.77 37.72
CA LEU A 132 -4.10 -93.79 38.15
C LEU A 132 -3.46 -92.43 38.49
N ALA A 133 -2.36 -92.41 39.25
CA ALA A 133 -1.63 -91.17 39.57
C ALA A 133 -1.03 -90.51 38.31
N GLU A 134 -0.53 -91.30 37.37
CA GLU A 134 -0.05 -90.82 36.07
C GLU A 134 -1.20 -90.21 35.24
N PHE A 135 -2.37 -90.86 35.19
CA PHE A 135 -3.57 -90.33 34.53
C PHE A 135 -4.07 -89.03 35.19
N GLU A 136 -4.12 -88.96 36.52
CA GLU A 136 -4.48 -87.74 37.25
C GLU A 136 -3.48 -86.61 36.97
N SER A 137 -2.18 -86.91 36.97
CA SER A 137 -1.13 -85.93 36.61
C SER A 137 -1.24 -85.46 35.14
N TYR A 138 -1.71 -86.32 34.24
CA TYR A 138 -1.91 -85.97 32.83
C TYR A 138 -3.16 -85.11 32.67
N ARG A 139 -4.27 -85.48 33.33
CA ARG A 139 -5.50 -84.69 33.34
C ARG A 139 -5.24 -83.28 33.88
N GLN A 140 -4.54 -83.16 35.01
CA GLN A 140 -4.18 -81.87 35.59
C GLN A 140 -3.29 -81.04 34.66
N ARG A 141 -2.28 -81.66 34.01
CA ARG A 141 -1.45 -80.95 33.00
C ARG A 141 -2.27 -80.47 31.79
N VAL A 142 -3.31 -81.20 31.38
CA VAL A 142 -4.22 -80.77 30.31
C VAL A 142 -5.14 -79.64 30.78
N GLU A 143 -5.66 -79.71 32.00
CA GLU A 143 -6.46 -78.66 32.65
C GLU A 143 -5.63 -77.36 32.79
N ASP A 144 -4.40 -77.43 33.31
CA ASP A 144 -3.47 -76.30 33.42
C ASP A 144 -3.09 -75.71 32.05
N MET A 145 -2.88 -76.57 31.04
CA MET A 145 -2.59 -76.13 29.66
C MET A 145 -3.79 -75.46 28.99
N GLN A 146 -5.01 -75.93 29.23
CA GLN A 146 -6.25 -75.27 28.79
C GLN A 146 -6.39 -73.91 29.45
N LEU A 147 -6.24 -73.82 30.78
CA LEU A 147 -6.27 -72.54 31.50
C LEU A 147 -5.18 -71.57 31.02
N CYS A 148 -3.97 -72.06 30.73
CA CYS A 148 -2.88 -71.23 30.20
C CYS A 148 -3.18 -70.72 28.77
N THR A 149 -3.79 -71.53 27.91
CA THR A 149 -4.15 -71.11 26.55
C THR A 149 -5.35 -70.17 26.55
N GLU A 150 -6.38 -70.41 27.36
CA GLU A 150 -7.50 -69.48 27.57
C GLU A 150 -7.03 -68.14 28.16
N ALA A 151 -6.12 -68.15 29.14
CA ALA A 151 -5.49 -66.95 29.67
C ALA A 151 -4.70 -66.18 28.59
N GLN A 152 -3.95 -66.87 27.73
CA GLN A 152 -3.26 -66.22 26.60
C GLN A 152 -4.23 -65.67 25.55
N HIS A 153 -5.32 -66.38 25.23
CA HIS A 153 -6.32 -65.91 24.27
C HIS A 153 -7.07 -64.68 24.80
N THR A 154 -7.53 -64.71 26.05
CA THR A 154 -8.17 -63.56 26.70
C THR A 154 -7.21 -62.39 26.85
N GLN A 155 -5.93 -62.60 27.23
CA GLN A 155 -4.92 -61.55 27.27
C GLN A 155 -4.68 -60.90 25.89
N ARG A 156 -4.55 -61.69 24.81
CA ARG A 156 -4.40 -61.16 23.44
C ARG A 156 -5.63 -60.37 22.99
N VAL A 157 -6.84 -60.82 23.33
CA VAL A 157 -8.08 -60.06 23.04
C VAL A 157 -8.11 -58.75 23.82
N VAL A 158 -7.65 -58.73 25.07
CA VAL A 158 -7.56 -57.50 25.89
C VAL A 158 -6.51 -56.54 25.35
N THR A 159 -5.33 -56.99 24.92
CA THR A 159 -4.31 -56.11 24.31
C THR A 159 -4.79 -55.55 22.98
N MET A 160 -5.33 -56.38 22.07
CA MET A 160 -5.91 -55.90 20.81
C MET A 160 -7.08 -54.93 21.03
N SER A 161 -7.95 -55.17 22.01
CA SER A 161 -9.05 -54.24 22.35
C SER A 161 -8.50 -52.89 22.84
N ARG A 162 -7.46 -52.93 23.69
CA ARG A 162 -6.77 -51.73 24.18
C ARG A 162 -6.07 -50.96 23.05
N GLU A 163 -5.38 -51.65 22.15
CA GLU A 163 -4.73 -51.06 20.97
C GLU A 163 -5.76 -50.40 20.05
N VAL A 164 -6.92 -51.02 19.83
CA VAL A 164 -8.04 -50.43 19.07
C VAL A 164 -8.62 -49.21 19.78
N GLU A 165 -8.75 -49.22 21.11
CA GLU A 165 -9.16 -48.03 21.86
C GLU A 165 -8.11 -46.91 21.82
N GLU A 166 -6.82 -47.21 21.92
CA GLU A 166 -5.74 -46.22 21.87
C GLU A 166 -5.60 -45.63 20.45
N MET A 167 -5.71 -46.45 19.40
CA MET A 167 -5.86 -45.97 18.02
C MET A 167 -7.09 -45.06 17.90
N ARG A 168 -8.25 -45.47 18.40
CA ARG A 168 -9.49 -44.69 18.36
C ARG A 168 -9.34 -43.34 19.09
N ARG A 169 -8.75 -43.31 20.30
CA ARG A 169 -8.44 -42.06 21.02
C ARG A 169 -7.55 -41.16 20.17
N SER A 170 -6.50 -41.70 19.55
CA SER A 170 -5.61 -40.92 18.67
C SER A 170 -6.33 -40.35 17.45
N PHE A 171 -7.33 -41.05 16.89
CA PHE A 171 -8.16 -40.53 15.81
C PHE A 171 -9.15 -39.46 16.29
N GLU A 172 -9.79 -39.65 17.45
CA GLU A 172 -10.66 -38.62 18.05
C GLU A 172 -9.89 -37.36 18.47
N GLU A 173 -8.62 -37.50 18.87
CA GLU A 173 -7.70 -36.39 19.16
C GLU A 173 -7.22 -35.69 17.89
N LYS A 174 -6.88 -36.43 16.82
CA LYS A 174 -6.59 -35.84 15.50
C LYS A 174 -7.80 -35.12 14.89
N LEU A 175 -9.02 -35.63 15.13
CA LEU A 175 -10.25 -34.94 14.73
C LEU A 175 -10.50 -33.69 15.57
N ARG A 176 -10.20 -33.71 16.88
CA ARG A 176 -10.27 -32.51 17.74
C ARG A 176 -9.22 -31.47 17.35
N SER A 177 -7.97 -31.84 17.08
CA SER A 177 -6.95 -30.89 16.64
C SER A 177 -7.23 -30.34 15.24
N PHE A 178 -7.70 -31.17 14.30
CA PHE A 178 -8.17 -30.69 13.00
C PHE A 178 -9.35 -29.71 13.14
N GLY A 179 -10.33 -30.01 14.00
CA GLY A 179 -11.44 -29.10 14.30
C GLY A 179 -11.00 -27.79 14.96
N GLN A 180 -9.98 -27.82 15.81
CA GLN A 180 -9.35 -26.62 16.39
C GLN A 180 -8.63 -25.79 15.33
N VAL A 181 -7.84 -26.41 14.46
CA VAL A 181 -7.14 -25.73 13.35
C VAL A 181 -8.14 -25.16 12.34
N GLN A 182 -9.24 -25.87 12.04
CA GLN A 182 -10.32 -25.33 11.21
C GLN A 182 -10.97 -24.11 11.88
N ALA A 183 -11.27 -24.18 13.19
CA ALA A 183 -11.86 -23.06 13.93
C ALA A 183 -10.91 -21.84 14.00
N GLN A 184 -9.61 -22.08 14.17
CA GLN A 184 -8.55 -21.06 14.09
C GLN A 184 -8.51 -20.42 12.70
N PHE A 185 -8.43 -21.21 11.63
CA PHE A 185 -8.43 -20.70 10.26
C PHE A 185 -9.71 -19.93 9.90
N GLU A 186 -10.88 -20.37 10.38
CA GLU A 186 -12.11 -19.59 10.24
C GLU A 186 -12.12 -18.31 11.08
N GLN A 187 -11.48 -18.30 12.25
CA GLN A 187 -11.31 -17.10 13.09
C GLN A 187 -10.35 -16.11 12.44
N GLU A 188 -9.17 -16.56 11.99
CA GLU A 188 -8.18 -15.76 11.24
C GLU A 188 -8.80 -15.19 9.97
N LYS A 189 -9.57 -15.99 9.22
CA LYS A 189 -10.33 -15.51 8.06
C LYS A 189 -11.37 -14.45 8.42
N ARG A 190 -12.06 -14.58 9.56
CA ARG A 190 -12.98 -13.53 10.06
C ARG A 190 -12.21 -12.27 10.45
N GLN A 191 -11.09 -12.42 11.15
CA GLN A 191 -10.22 -11.31 11.58
C GLN A 191 -9.63 -10.57 10.38
N ALA A 192 -9.01 -11.26 9.42
CA ALA A 192 -8.49 -10.64 8.20
C ALA A 192 -9.57 -9.93 7.36
N LEU A 193 -10.80 -10.46 7.32
CA LEU A 193 -11.94 -9.77 6.69
C LEU A 193 -12.43 -8.55 7.50
N GLU A 194 -12.37 -8.59 8.82
CA GLU A 194 -12.68 -7.46 9.71
C GLU A 194 -11.61 -6.37 9.59
N GLU A 195 -10.33 -6.74 9.61
CA GLU A 195 -9.16 -5.89 9.41
C GLU A 195 -9.24 -5.19 8.05
N LEU A 196 -9.43 -5.94 6.95
CA LEU A 196 -9.59 -5.37 5.61
C LEU A 196 -10.78 -4.41 5.53
N ARG A 197 -11.91 -4.72 6.20
CA ARG A 197 -13.06 -3.79 6.32
C ARG A 197 -12.72 -2.55 7.15
N THR A 198 -11.90 -2.66 8.19
CA THR A 198 -11.47 -1.48 8.98
C THR A 198 -10.44 -0.63 8.24
N ALA A 199 -9.48 -1.25 7.54
CA ALA A 199 -8.51 -0.56 6.70
C ALA A 199 -9.21 0.20 5.56
N HIS A 200 -10.12 -0.44 4.83
CA HIS A 200 -10.90 0.24 3.79
C HIS A 200 -11.82 1.34 4.39
N ARG A 201 -12.37 1.15 5.59
CA ARG A 201 -13.15 2.18 6.29
C ARG A 201 -12.27 3.36 6.75
N GLN A 202 -11.01 3.12 7.10
CA GLN A 202 -10.01 4.15 7.42
C GLN A 202 -9.59 4.89 6.14
N GLU A 203 -9.23 4.16 5.08
CA GLU A 203 -8.93 4.69 3.74
C GLU A 203 -10.05 5.60 3.21
N VAL A 204 -11.32 5.16 3.29
CA VAL A 204 -12.47 6.00 2.93
C VAL A 204 -12.60 7.24 3.83
N GLN A 205 -12.29 7.14 5.13
CA GLN A 205 -12.26 8.32 6.02
C GLN A 205 -11.07 9.24 5.72
N GLU A 206 -9.94 8.73 5.28
CA GLU A 206 -8.75 9.51 4.90
C GLU A 206 -8.93 10.16 3.54
N LEU A 207 -9.57 9.50 2.57
CA LEU A 207 -10.03 10.10 1.32
C LEU A 207 -11.06 11.20 1.57
N LEU A 208 -12.01 11.00 2.49
CA LEU A 208 -12.96 12.04 2.90
C LEU A 208 -12.28 13.21 3.63
N ARG A 209 -11.31 12.95 4.52
CA ARG A 209 -10.51 14.00 5.18
C ARG A 209 -9.61 14.74 4.20
N SER A 210 -9.03 14.04 3.24
CA SER A 210 -8.21 14.60 2.16
C SER A 210 -9.07 15.48 1.24
N HIS A 211 -10.25 15.02 0.82
CA HIS A 211 -11.19 15.85 0.08
C HIS A 211 -11.68 17.06 0.90
N GLN A 212 -11.88 16.91 2.22
CA GLN A 212 -12.24 18.04 3.10
C GLN A 212 -11.09 19.04 3.27
N SER A 213 -9.85 18.58 3.43
CA SER A 213 -8.67 19.45 3.56
C SER A 213 -8.30 20.11 2.23
N GLN A 214 -8.46 19.40 1.11
CA GLN A 214 -8.36 19.95 -0.25
C GLN A 214 -9.43 21.01 -0.49
N ASN A 215 -10.71 20.78 -0.12
CA ASN A 215 -11.74 21.83 -0.19
C ASN A 215 -11.43 23.02 0.72
N ALA A 216 -10.92 22.79 1.94
CA ALA A 216 -10.53 23.87 2.84
C ALA A 216 -9.33 24.67 2.31
N ASN A 217 -8.40 24.03 1.62
CA ASN A 217 -7.28 24.69 0.95
C ASN A 217 -7.75 25.43 -0.31
N TYR A 218 -8.61 24.83 -1.15
CA TYR A 218 -9.25 25.49 -2.29
C TYR A 218 -10.03 26.75 -1.85
N SER A 219 -10.78 26.66 -0.75
CA SER A 219 -11.49 27.80 -0.15
C SER A 219 -10.51 28.88 0.31
N LYS A 220 -9.40 28.52 0.98
CA LYS A 220 -8.37 29.47 1.40
C LYS A 220 -7.62 30.08 0.21
N ASP A 221 -7.37 29.33 -0.85
CA ASP A 221 -6.65 29.82 -2.02
C ASP A 221 -7.55 30.66 -2.92
N GLN A 222 -8.85 30.36 -2.99
CA GLN A 222 -9.88 31.26 -3.53
C GLN A 222 -9.99 32.55 -2.71
N GLU A 223 -9.92 32.46 -1.38
CA GLU A 223 -9.95 33.62 -0.47
C GLU A 223 -8.67 34.48 -0.61
N LYS A 224 -7.48 33.86 -0.70
CA LYS A 224 -6.21 34.53 -1.04
C LYS A 224 -6.28 35.20 -2.41
N LEU A 225 -6.80 34.51 -3.43
CA LEU A 225 -6.94 35.06 -4.79
C LEU A 225 -7.92 36.24 -4.80
N SER A 226 -8.99 36.17 -4.02
CA SER A 226 -9.92 37.30 -3.81
C SER A 226 -9.29 38.44 -3.02
N GLN A 227 -8.37 38.17 -2.08
CA GLN A 227 -7.59 39.20 -1.38
C GLN A 227 -6.54 39.84 -2.29
N LEU A 228 -5.87 39.07 -3.14
CA LEU A 228 -4.92 39.58 -4.14
C LEU A 228 -5.63 40.45 -5.18
N HIS A 229 -6.74 39.99 -5.77
CA HIS A 229 -7.56 40.84 -6.65
C HIS A 229 -8.08 42.09 -5.92
N LYS A 230 -8.42 42.00 -4.63
CA LYS A 230 -8.83 43.18 -3.84
C LYS A 230 -7.69 44.17 -3.66
N GLN A 231 -6.48 43.70 -3.33
CA GLN A 231 -5.27 44.53 -3.20
C GLN A 231 -4.86 45.14 -4.56
N GLU A 232 -4.99 44.39 -5.65
CA GLU A 232 -4.69 44.86 -7.01
C GLU A 232 -5.70 45.92 -7.48
N VAL A 233 -6.99 45.74 -7.16
CA VAL A 233 -8.04 46.75 -7.36
C VAL A 233 -7.81 47.98 -6.47
N GLU A 234 -7.41 47.81 -5.21
CA GLU A 234 -7.09 48.91 -4.29
C GLU A 234 -5.89 49.72 -4.81
N ALA A 235 -4.80 49.07 -5.20
CA ALA A 235 -3.62 49.71 -5.79
C ALA A 235 -3.92 50.40 -7.15
N LEU A 236 -4.77 49.79 -8.00
CA LEU A 236 -5.24 50.44 -9.23
C LEU A 236 -6.13 51.66 -8.93
N THR A 237 -6.92 51.62 -7.84
CA THR A 237 -7.75 52.75 -7.40
C THR A 237 -6.89 53.88 -6.87
N GLU A 238 -5.89 53.59 -6.02
CA GLU A 238 -4.89 54.56 -5.57
C GLU A 238 -4.16 55.18 -6.77
N ARG A 239 -3.72 54.37 -7.74
CA ARG A 239 -3.06 54.86 -8.96
C ARG A 239 -3.95 55.75 -9.81
N VAL A 240 -5.26 55.51 -9.83
CA VAL A 240 -6.26 56.40 -10.46
C VAL A 240 -6.44 57.70 -9.67
N GLU A 241 -6.40 57.68 -8.34
CA GLU A 241 -6.43 58.92 -7.53
C GLU A 241 -5.13 59.73 -7.63
N GLU A 242 -3.97 59.09 -7.73
CA GLU A 242 -2.70 59.77 -8.06
C GLU A 242 -2.81 60.48 -9.42
N LEU A 243 -3.27 59.79 -10.47
CA LEU A 243 -3.45 60.38 -11.80
C LEU A 243 -4.52 61.49 -11.82
N LYS A 244 -5.55 61.41 -10.98
CA LYS A 244 -6.51 62.53 -10.76
C LYS A 244 -5.85 63.72 -10.07
N GLN A 245 -5.00 63.49 -9.07
CA GLN A 245 -4.25 64.55 -8.39
C GLN A 245 -3.23 65.21 -9.33
N ASP A 246 -2.49 64.45 -10.13
CA ASP A 246 -1.55 65.00 -11.11
C ASP A 246 -2.27 65.74 -12.25
N LYS A 247 -3.41 65.21 -12.73
CA LYS A 247 -4.29 65.97 -13.64
C LYS A 247 -4.74 67.29 -13.02
N LYS A 248 -5.11 67.30 -11.72
CA LYS A 248 -5.51 68.51 -11.01
C LYS A 248 -4.34 69.50 -10.88
N ARG A 249 -3.17 69.06 -10.42
CA ARG A 249 -1.94 69.88 -10.35
C ARG A 249 -1.59 70.49 -11.71
N LEU A 250 -1.71 69.70 -12.78
CA LEU A 250 -1.42 70.14 -14.14
C LEU A 250 -2.43 71.21 -14.62
N VAL A 251 -3.72 71.06 -14.30
CA VAL A 251 -4.74 72.10 -14.55
C VAL A 251 -4.45 73.36 -13.74
N GLU A 252 -4.19 73.25 -12.43
CA GLU A 252 -3.83 74.37 -11.57
C GLU A 252 -2.56 75.09 -12.06
N GLU A 253 -1.58 74.36 -12.61
CA GLU A 253 -0.41 74.92 -13.28
C GLU A 253 -0.75 75.67 -14.58
N TYR A 254 -1.62 75.13 -15.43
CA TYR A 254 -2.04 75.80 -16.67
C TYR A 254 -2.92 77.02 -16.40
N GLU A 255 -3.80 76.96 -15.40
CA GLU A 255 -4.56 78.10 -14.89
C GLU A 255 -3.61 79.16 -14.30
N ALA A 256 -2.61 78.78 -13.51
CA ALA A 256 -1.60 79.71 -13.00
C ALA A 256 -0.75 80.34 -14.12
N LYS A 257 -0.47 79.62 -15.22
CA LYS A 257 0.20 80.15 -16.42
C LYS A 257 -0.71 81.12 -17.18
N LEU A 258 -1.99 80.78 -17.35
CA LEU A 258 -3.01 81.63 -17.98
C LEU A 258 -3.23 82.93 -17.19
N ASN A 259 -3.40 82.83 -15.86
CA ASN A 259 -3.59 83.98 -14.97
C ASN A 259 -2.35 84.89 -14.95
N LYS A 260 -1.13 84.33 -15.07
CA LYS A 260 0.11 85.12 -15.24
C LYS A 260 0.14 85.86 -16.59
N ALA A 261 -0.34 85.25 -17.67
CA ALA A 261 -0.44 85.90 -18.98
C ALA A 261 -1.53 86.99 -19.00
N GLN A 262 -2.71 86.73 -18.42
CA GLN A 262 -3.75 87.74 -18.24
C GLN A 262 -3.24 88.92 -17.43
N ALA A 263 -2.62 88.68 -16.26
CA ALA A 263 -2.02 89.72 -15.43
C ALA A 263 -0.78 90.39 -16.07
N PHE A 264 -0.22 89.86 -17.16
CA PHE A 264 0.78 90.58 -17.97
C PHE A 264 0.07 91.56 -18.92
N TYR A 265 -0.91 91.09 -19.70
CA TYR A 265 -1.68 91.95 -20.60
C TYR A 265 -2.46 93.05 -19.86
N GLU A 266 -3.02 92.76 -18.69
CA GLU A 266 -3.65 93.77 -17.83
C GLU A 266 -2.65 94.85 -17.39
N ARG A 267 -1.41 94.47 -17.03
CA ARG A 267 -0.36 95.44 -16.66
C ARG A 267 0.10 96.29 -17.85
N GLU A 268 0.16 95.75 -19.07
CA GLU A 268 0.41 96.57 -20.27
C GLU A 268 -0.76 97.51 -20.56
N LEU A 269 -2.01 97.04 -20.41
CA LEU A 269 -3.21 97.86 -20.56
C LEU A 269 -3.29 98.97 -19.49
N GLU A 270 -2.90 98.68 -18.25
CA GLU A 270 -2.73 99.69 -17.22
C GLU A 270 -1.56 100.64 -17.50
N ALA A 271 -0.43 100.17 -18.03
CA ALA A 271 0.70 101.01 -18.39
C ALA A 271 0.31 102.00 -19.51
N MET A 272 -0.43 101.53 -20.53
CA MET A 272 -1.01 102.36 -21.58
C MET A 272 -2.06 103.35 -21.06
N LYS A 273 -2.92 102.94 -20.11
CA LYS A 273 -3.83 103.86 -19.41
C LYS A 273 -3.07 104.90 -18.60
N ARG A 274 -1.99 104.51 -17.90
CA ARG A 274 -1.13 105.42 -17.12
C ARG A 274 -0.37 106.39 -18.02
N THR A 275 0.11 106.00 -19.21
CA THR A 275 0.75 106.96 -20.14
C THR A 275 -0.26 107.90 -20.81
N GLN A 276 -1.48 107.44 -21.12
CA GLN A 276 -2.59 108.33 -21.50
C GLN A 276 -2.98 109.31 -20.38
N GLN A 277 -3.04 108.84 -19.12
CA GLN A 277 -3.35 109.69 -17.98
C GLN A 277 -2.23 110.70 -17.71
N MET A 278 -0.95 110.28 -17.71
CA MET A 278 0.20 111.17 -17.56
C MET A 278 0.28 112.22 -18.69
N THR A 279 -0.10 111.90 -19.92
CA THR A 279 -0.15 112.90 -21.02
C THR A 279 -1.32 113.88 -20.86
N ALA A 280 -2.47 113.42 -20.35
CA ALA A 280 -3.58 114.32 -19.98
C ALA A 280 -3.24 115.21 -18.77
N GLU A 281 -2.58 114.66 -17.75
CA GLU A 281 -2.13 115.40 -16.56
C GLU A 281 -1.03 116.40 -16.89
N ASN A 282 -0.08 116.06 -17.76
CA ASN A 282 0.90 117.01 -18.28
C ASN A 282 0.23 118.16 -19.07
N LEU A 283 -0.80 117.88 -19.86
CA LEU A 283 -1.57 118.90 -20.59
C LEU A 283 -2.37 119.81 -19.63
N LEU A 284 -2.91 119.25 -18.55
CA LEU A 284 -3.55 120.02 -17.47
C LEU A 284 -2.55 120.87 -16.69
N ALA A 285 -1.36 120.34 -16.38
CA ALA A 285 -0.28 121.07 -15.75
C ALA A 285 0.19 122.25 -16.64
N TRP A 286 0.28 122.05 -17.95
CA TRP A 286 0.64 123.12 -18.90
C TRP A 286 -0.43 124.22 -18.96
N LYS A 287 -1.72 123.85 -18.99
CA LYS A 287 -2.82 124.83 -18.87
C LYS A 287 -2.82 125.56 -17.51
N LYS A 288 -2.37 124.89 -16.45
CA LYS A 288 -2.25 125.48 -15.11
C LYS A 288 -1.09 126.47 -15.05
N THR A 289 0.07 126.17 -15.62
CA THR A 289 1.19 127.14 -15.72
C THR A 289 0.86 128.32 -16.63
N GLU A 290 0.10 128.10 -17.72
CA GLU A 290 -0.43 129.17 -18.57
C GLU A 290 -1.40 130.10 -17.81
N ALA A 291 -2.21 129.55 -16.89
CA ALA A 291 -3.09 130.33 -16.01
C ALA A 291 -2.33 131.01 -14.86
N GLU A 292 -1.26 130.40 -14.36
CA GLU A 292 -0.38 130.96 -13.32
C GLU A 292 0.44 132.13 -13.88
N LEU A 293 0.99 132.02 -15.09
CA LEU A 293 1.64 133.14 -15.80
C LEU A 293 0.69 134.33 -16.03
N ARG A 294 -0.59 134.09 -16.37
CA ARG A 294 -1.60 135.17 -16.44
C ARG A 294 -1.86 135.82 -15.09
N LYS A 295 -1.90 135.03 -14.00
CA LYS A 295 -2.02 135.56 -12.63
C LYS A 295 -0.76 136.32 -12.20
N GLU A 296 0.43 135.89 -12.61
CA GLU A 296 1.68 136.58 -12.33
C GLU A 296 1.75 137.94 -13.03
N PHE A 297 1.30 138.04 -14.29
CA PHE A 297 1.15 139.33 -14.97
C PHE A 297 0.19 140.27 -14.22
N GLN A 298 -0.99 139.80 -13.83
CA GLN A 298 -1.94 140.58 -13.02
C GLN A 298 -1.39 140.92 -11.62
N ALA A 299 -0.58 140.03 -11.03
CA ALA A 299 0.05 140.25 -9.73
C ALA A 299 1.21 141.25 -9.82
N GLN A 300 1.96 141.30 -10.93
CA GLN A 300 2.97 142.33 -11.19
C GLN A 300 2.31 143.70 -11.39
N GLU A 301 1.23 143.76 -12.17
CA GLU A 301 0.43 144.98 -12.36
C GLU A 301 -0.16 145.50 -11.03
N ALA A 302 -0.75 144.60 -10.24
CA ALA A 302 -1.23 144.93 -8.89
C ALA A 302 -0.09 145.26 -7.90
N ALA A 303 1.09 144.66 -8.04
CA ALA A 303 2.26 144.98 -7.21
C ALA A 303 2.79 146.39 -7.48
N LEU A 304 2.81 146.83 -8.74
CA LEU A 304 3.16 148.20 -9.11
C LEU A 304 2.16 149.23 -8.57
N GLN A 305 0.86 148.91 -8.57
CA GLN A 305 -0.15 149.72 -7.88
C GLN A 305 0.05 149.70 -6.35
N LYS A 306 0.49 148.58 -5.78
CA LYS A 306 0.68 148.41 -4.33
C LYS A 306 1.98 149.03 -3.79
N THR A 307 3.05 149.15 -4.59
CA THR A 307 4.26 149.91 -4.20
C THR A 307 3.98 151.41 -4.17
N LEU A 308 3.22 151.93 -5.13
CA LEU A 308 2.66 153.30 -5.11
C LEU A 308 1.77 153.57 -3.88
N GLY A 309 1.16 152.52 -3.30
CA GLY A 309 0.47 152.58 -2.02
C GLY A 309 1.40 152.51 -0.81
N LYS A 310 2.32 151.55 -0.77
CA LYS A 310 3.24 151.33 0.37
C LYS A 310 4.12 152.54 0.69
N LEU A 311 4.62 153.23 -0.33
CA LEU A 311 5.38 154.48 -0.17
C LEU A 311 4.60 155.58 0.57
N ARG A 312 3.28 155.47 0.69
CA ARG A 312 2.43 156.39 1.47
C ARG A 312 2.23 155.95 2.92
N SER A 313 2.31 154.65 3.22
CA SER A 313 2.03 154.07 4.54
C SER A 313 3.28 153.77 5.38
N GLU A 314 4.41 153.48 4.73
CA GLU A 314 5.67 153.14 5.44
C GLU A 314 6.23 154.35 6.23
N LEU A 315 5.88 155.56 5.77
CA LEU A 315 6.06 156.86 6.45
C LEU A 315 5.41 156.92 7.85
N GLN A 316 4.38 156.12 8.12
CA GLN A 316 3.54 156.20 9.32
C GLN A 316 3.97 155.20 10.42
N ARG A 317 4.37 153.98 10.04
CA ARG A 317 4.52 152.84 10.96
C ARG A 317 5.78 152.87 11.85
N VAL A 318 6.80 153.65 11.47
CA VAL A 318 8.07 153.78 12.23
C VAL A 318 7.86 154.39 13.63
N GLN A 319 6.68 154.96 13.90
CA GLN A 319 6.35 155.66 15.14
C GLN A 319 5.94 154.75 16.32
N GLU A 320 5.64 153.46 16.11
CA GLU A 320 4.83 152.67 17.08
C GLU A 320 5.58 151.53 17.81
N GLU A 321 6.50 150.80 17.16
CA GLU A 321 6.96 149.48 17.65
C GLU A 321 7.91 149.47 18.87
N ALA A 322 8.29 150.63 19.41
CA ALA A 322 9.30 150.74 20.48
C ALA A 322 8.85 150.26 21.89
N ARG A 323 7.71 149.54 22.02
CA ARG A 323 6.90 149.52 23.25
C ARG A 323 6.89 148.23 24.09
N GLU A 324 6.88 147.02 23.53
CA GLU A 324 6.33 145.84 24.24
C GLU A 324 7.31 144.81 24.84
N SER A 325 8.60 144.79 24.46
CA SER A 325 9.47 143.61 24.63
C SER A 325 10.00 143.29 26.05
N ARG A 326 9.15 143.04 27.08
CA ARG A 326 9.65 142.87 28.49
C ARG A 326 9.10 141.76 29.42
N GLU A 327 7.92 141.15 29.25
CA GLU A 327 7.19 140.60 30.43
C GLU A 327 7.27 139.09 30.81
N LYS A 328 7.82 138.14 30.02
CA LYS A 328 7.43 136.71 30.13
C LYS A 328 8.56 135.67 30.32
N SER A 329 8.91 135.25 31.56
CA SER A 329 9.80 134.08 31.84
C SER A 329 9.78 133.60 33.33
N HIS A 330 9.42 132.33 33.69
CA HIS A 330 9.42 131.88 35.12
C HIS A 330 9.56 130.37 35.60
N LYS A 331 8.56 129.45 35.57
CA LYS A 331 8.43 128.30 36.56
C LYS A 331 8.29 126.83 36.02
N LEU A 332 8.76 125.83 36.81
CA LEU A 332 8.80 124.34 36.57
C LEU A 332 8.86 123.49 37.92
N GLN A 333 8.86 122.09 37.92
CA GLN A 333 9.52 121.03 38.86
C GLN A 333 8.76 119.85 39.72
N ALA A 334 9.17 118.48 39.74
CA ALA A 334 9.24 117.35 40.87
C ALA A 334 8.72 115.73 40.81
N THR A 335 9.40 114.56 41.32
CA THR A 335 8.99 113.08 41.90
C THR A 335 9.83 111.61 41.79
N LEU A 336 9.62 110.37 42.52
CA LEU A 336 10.31 108.89 42.45
C LEU A 336 9.78 107.43 43.16
N THR A 337 10.53 106.22 43.38
CA THR A 337 10.14 104.64 43.55
C THR A 337 10.91 103.44 44.48
N ALA A 338 10.63 102.03 44.53
CA ALA A 338 11.19 100.81 45.45
C ALA A 338 11.05 99.13 45.20
N ALA A 339 11.57 98.06 46.02
CA ALA A 339 11.55 96.44 45.97
C ALA A 339 12.00 95.48 47.28
N GLU A 340 12.24 94.09 47.61
CA GLU A 340 12.22 92.53 47.22
C GLU A 340 12.52 91.27 48.34
N ASN A 341 12.68 89.86 48.11
CA ASN A 341 12.56 88.54 49.05
C ASN A 341 13.39 87.07 48.93
N ASN A 342 13.38 85.94 49.85
CA ASN A 342 13.64 84.33 49.76
C ASN A 342 14.26 83.26 50.94
N ILE A 343 14.12 81.82 51.05
CA ILE A 343 14.78 80.72 52.06
C ILE A 343 14.82 79.02 51.95
N LYS A 344 15.21 78.04 52.94
CA LYS A 344 15.66 76.48 52.93
C LYS A 344 15.53 75.46 54.28
N VAL A 345 15.90 74.11 54.67
CA VAL A 345 16.23 72.57 54.31
C VAL A 345 16.67 71.40 55.48
N THR A 346 16.72 69.97 55.34
CA THR A 346 17.45 68.66 56.04
C THR A 346 16.92 67.59 57.21
N VAL A 347 17.32 66.30 57.76
CA VAL A 347 18.20 64.94 57.68
C VAL A 347 18.00 63.64 58.77
N THR A 348 18.60 62.33 58.79
CA THR A 348 18.37 61.01 59.72
C THR A 348 19.37 59.64 59.88
N GLN A 349 19.44 58.65 60.92
CA GLN A 349 20.17 57.20 61.03
C GLN A 349 20.19 56.07 62.31
N ASP A 350 20.70 54.73 62.22
CA ASP A 350 21.42 53.53 63.07
C ASP A 350 21.00 52.34 64.21
N ALA A 351 21.68 51.09 64.45
CA ALA A 351 21.51 49.89 65.52
C ALA A 351 22.47 48.48 65.71
N GLU A 352 22.55 47.56 66.83
CA GLU A 352 23.28 46.11 67.03
C GLU A 352 23.30 45.15 68.44
N ILE A 353 23.73 43.77 68.55
CA ILE A 353 24.49 42.83 69.64
C ILE A 353 24.11 41.33 70.33
N ILE A 354 24.98 40.41 71.01
CA ILE A 354 24.84 38.85 71.50
C ILE A 354 25.77 38.04 72.66
N ALA A 355 25.48 36.79 73.32
CA ALA A 355 26.35 35.53 73.91
C ALA A 355 26.26 34.73 75.40
N ILE A 356 26.67 33.38 75.75
CA ILE A 356 27.07 32.61 77.14
C ILE A 356 27.20 30.97 77.44
N ARG A 357 27.77 30.39 78.60
CA ARG A 357 27.95 28.90 79.08
C ARG A 357 28.16 28.50 80.66
N GLN A 358 28.00 27.19 81.11
CA GLN A 358 28.64 26.35 82.25
C GLN A 358 28.13 26.20 83.78
N LYS A 359 27.92 24.96 84.35
CA LYS A 359 28.06 24.48 85.81
C LYS A 359 27.42 23.07 86.19
N GLU A 360 28.14 22.06 86.72
CA GLU A 360 27.62 20.82 87.43
C GLU A 360 28.76 19.83 87.90
N ALA A 361 28.94 19.47 89.20
CA ALA A 361 30.02 18.50 89.61
C ALA A 361 30.10 17.83 91.04
N GLU A 362 29.57 18.36 92.16
CA GLU A 362 30.16 18.06 93.52
C GLU A 362 29.17 17.65 94.66
N CYS A 363 28.61 16.42 94.75
CA CYS A 363 27.58 16.10 95.79
C CYS A 363 27.43 14.69 96.45
N GLU A 364 28.18 13.62 96.12
CA GLU A 364 27.71 12.24 96.45
C GLU A 364 28.38 11.43 97.60
N LEU A 365 29.38 11.92 98.34
CA LEU A 365 30.35 11.01 99.00
C LEU A 365 30.17 10.59 100.49
N GLU A 366 29.24 11.16 101.28
CA GLU A 366 29.34 11.06 102.77
C GLU A 366 28.36 10.10 103.49
N ALA A 367 27.36 9.53 102.80
CA ALA A 367 26.20 8.89 103.45
C ALA A 367 26.34 7.39 103.84
N THR A 368 27.51 6.76 103.70
CA THR A 368 27.63 5.27 103.68
C THR A 368 28.14 4.60 104.96
N ARG A 369 28.62 5.36 105.97
CA ARG A 369 29.53 4.82 107.00
C ARG A 369 28.86 4.09 108.17
N ASP A 370 27.67 4.48 108.60
CA ASP A 370 27.14 4.10 109.92
C ASP A 370 26.43 2.72 109.99
N ARG A 371 26.11 2.10 108.85
CA ARG A 371 25.31 0.86 108.81
C ARG A 371 26.01 -0.39 109.37
N VAL A 372 27.32 -0.36 109.54
CA VAL A 372 28.15 -1.56 109.82
C VAL A 372 28.05 -2.00 111.29
N GLN A 373 27.88 -1.07 112.24
CA GLN A 373 28.19 -1.36 113.65
C GLN A 373 27.07 -2.05 114.45
N GLN A 374 25.80 -1.97 114.00
CA GLN A 374 24.68 -2.64 114.69
C GLN A 374 24.66 -4.17 114.50
N GLN A 375 25.42 -4.70 113.54
CA GLN A 375 25.36 -6.12 113.14
C GLN A 375 26.08 -7.07 114.11
N ALA A 376 26.92 -6.56 115.02
CA ALA A 376 27.80 -7.38 115.85
C ALA A 376 27.11 -8.05 117.06
N THR A 377 26.10 -7.40 117.67
CA THR A 377 25.47 -7.87 118.92
C THR A 377 24.46 -8.99 118.71
N GLU A 378 23.86 -9.07 117.51
CA GLU A 378 22.90 -10.11 117.13
C GLU A 378 23.52 -11.53 117.05
N ILE A 379 24.87 -11.61 117.05
CA ILE A 379 25.64 -12.84 116.83
C ILE A 379 25.65 -13.74 118.08
N LEU A 380 25.76 -13.17 119.28
CA LEU A 380 25.98 -13.94 120.52
C LEU A 380 24.75 -14.71 121.00
N LEU A 381 23.55 -14.14 120.90
CA LEU A 381 22.33 -14.77 121.40
C LEU A 381 21.98 -16.05 120.61
N LYS A 382 22.37 -16.09 119.33
CA LYS A 382 22.22 -17.25 118.43
C LYS A 382 23.04 -18.47 118.89
N ALA A 383 24.10 -18.29 119.68
CA ALA A 383 24.98 -19.38 120.08
C ALA A 383 24.34 -20.40 121.05
N SER A 384 23.34 -19.99 121.85
CA SER A 384 22.77 -20.84 122.91
C SER A 384 21.80 -21.89 122.39
N GLN A 385 20.95 -21.55 121.41
CA GLN A 385 19.94 -22.48 120.85
C GLN A 385 20.60 -23.69 120.15
N ILE A 386 21.80 -23.49 119.60
CA ILE A 386 22.61 -24.51 118.90
C ILE A 386 22.78 -25.78 119.74
N GLY A 387 23.12 -25.67 121.04
CA GLY A 387 23.39 -26.84 121.87
C GLY A 387 22.19 -27.77 122.06
N SER A 388 20.98 -27.22 122.09
CA SER A 388 19.74 -28.03 122.16
C SER A 388 19.40 -28.68 120.81
N LEU A 389 19.60 -27.94 119.72
CA LEU A 389 19.46 -28.45 118.35
C LEU A 389 20.46 -29.59 118.10
N GLN A 390 21.66 -29.53 118.68
CA GLN A 390 22.74 -30.50 118.46
C GLN A 390 22.41 -31.95 118.86
N ALA A 391 21.52 -32.17 119.83
CA ALA A 391 21.09 -33.52 120.24
C ALA A 391 20.06 -34.14 119.28
N THR A 392 19.07 -33.35 118.84
CA THR A 392 18.15 -33.72 117.77
C THR A 392 18.89 -33.84 116.43
N GLN A 393 19.87 -33.00 116.19
CA GLN A 393 20.78 -33.06 115.05
C GLN A 393 21.52 -34.39 115.03
N MET A 394 22.18 -34.82 116.11
CA MET A 394 22.91 -36.11 116.16
C MET A 394 22.03 -37.34 115.85
N THR A 395 20.77 -37.34 116.26
CA THR A 395 19.82 -38.44 115.97
C THR A 395 19.26 -38.36 114.55
N HIS A 396 18.95 -37.16 114.05
CA HIS A 396 18.65 -36.96 112.65
C HIS A 396 19.86 -37.27 111.75
N GLU A 397 21.09 -36.95 112.14
CA GLU A 397 22.36 -37.25 111.44
C GLU A 397 22.62 -38.75 111.33
N ALA A 398 22.11 -39.60 112.23
CA ALA A 398 22.15 -41.04 112.05
C ALA A 398 21.24 -41.48 110.90
N ALA A 399 19.94 -41.15 110.97
CA ALA A 399 18.98 -41.47 109.92
C ALA A 399 19.30 -40.78 108.57
N ILE A 400 19.86 -39.56 108.62
CA ILE A 400 20.38 -38.83 107.46
C ILE A 400 21.59 -39.57 106.89
N ARG A 401 22.54 -40.07 107.68
CA ARG A 401 23.67 -40.87 107.14
C ARG A 401 23.21 -42.16 106.47
N ASP A 402 22.24 -42.86 107.04
CA ASP A 402 21.68 -44.07 106.41
C ASP A 402 20.96 -43.71 105.10
N LEU A 403 20.07 -42.71 105.12
CA LEU A 403 19.42 -42.17 103.93
C LEU A 403 20.41 -41.53 102.94
N GLU A 404 21.56 -41.04 103.39
CA GLU A 404 22.64 -40.51 102.55
C GLU A 404 23.48 -41.62 101.92
N SER A 405 23.61 -42.77 102.57
CA SER A 405 24.21 -43.97 101.98
C SER A 405 23.28 -44.60 100.92
N GLU A 406 21.97 -44.53 101.13
CA GLU A 406 21.01 -45.00 100.13
C GLU A 406 20.82 -43.97 99.00
N LYS A 407 20.81 -42.67 99.32
CA LYS A 407 20.86 -41.55 98.36
C LYS A 407 22.19 -41.47 97.62
N SER A 408 23.32 -41.92 98.19
CA SER A 408 24.59 -42.03 97.45
C SER A 408 24.54 -43.23 96.51
N ARG A 409 24.11 -44.41 96.99
CA ARG A 409 23.88 -45.59 96.12
C ARG A 409 22.89 -45.31 94.98
N LEU A 410 21.82 -44.57 95.25
CA LEU A 410 20.85 -44.14 94.24
C LEU A 410 21.41 -43.02 93.36
N LYS A 411 22.20 -42.07 93.91
CA LYS A 411 22.95 -41.10 93.11
C LYS A 411 23.94 -41.78 92.18
N ASP A 412 24.71 -42.77 92.61
CA ASP A 412 25.67 -43.47 91.76
C ASP A 412 24.97 -44.24 90.65
N LYS A 413 23.79 -44.81 90.94
CA LYS A 413 22.94 -45.44 89.92
C LYS A 413 22.32 -44.41 88.95
N VAL A 414 21.88 -43.25 89.46
CA VAL A 414 21.37 -42.15 88.64
C VAL A 414 22.50 -41.55 87.81
N LEU A 415 23.66 -41.26 88.38
CA LEU A 415 24.87 -40.77 87.70
C LEU A 415 25.27 -41.70 86.56
N ARG A 416 25.35 -43.03 86.79
CA ARG A 416 25.60 -43.97 85.69
C ARG A 416 24.52 -43.93 84.61
N LEU A 417 23.25 -43.82 84.98
CA LEU A 417 22.16 -43.66 84.00
C LEU A 417 22.15 -42.27 83.32
N GLU A 418 22.73 -41.24 83.94
CA GLU A 418 22.92 -39.90 83.39
C GLU A 418 24.19 -39.78 82.55
N GLU A 419 25.22 -40.60 82.84
CA GLU A 419 26.41 -40.84 82.03
C GLU A 419 26.05 -41.68 80.80
N ASP A 420 25.24 -42.74 80.94
CA ASP A 420 24.72 -43.54 79.83
C ASP A 420 23.74 -42.72 78.96
N ARG A 421 22.78 -42.01 79.58
CA ARG A 421 21.92 -41.05 78.88
C ARG A 421 22.75 -39.95 78.24
N GLY A 422 23.78 -39.46 78.92
CA GLY A 422 24.70 -38.44 78.42
C GLY A 422 25.53 -38.94 77.24
N ALA A 423 26.01 -40.19 77.26
CA ALA A 423 26.74 -40.81 76.16
C ALA A 423 25.82 -41.08 74.96
N LEU A 424 24.59 -41.54 75.19
CA LEU A 424 23.57 -41.70 74.14
C LEU A 424 23.13 -40.35 73.57
N GLN A 425 22.95 -39.33 74.42
CA GLN A 425 22.61 -37.97 74.02
C GLN A 425 23.75 -37.32 73.25
N ASN A 426 25.00 -37.46 73.70
CA ASN A 426 26.19 -37.00 72.98
C ASN A 426 26.38 -37.75 71.65
N LYS A 427 26.00 -39.04 71.58
CA LYS A 427 26.04 -39.83 70.34
C LYS A 427 24.92 -39.46 69.37
N SER A 428 23.71 -39.16 69.86
CA SER A 428 22.65 -38.54 69.06
C SER A 428 23.12 -37.19 68.56
N GLN A 429 23.51 -36.29 69.47
CA GLN A 429 23.99 -34.94 69.13
C GLN A 429 25.18 -34.97 68.18
N ALA A 430 26.11 -35.92 68.28
CA ALA A 430 27.20 -36.07 67.31
C ALA A 430 26.74 -36.56 65.93
N LEU A 431 25.67 -37.35 65.85
CA LEU A 431 25.01 -37.72 64.59
C LEU A 431 24.17 -36.57 64.03
N ASP A 432 23.37 -35.92 64.87
CA ASP A 432 22.56 -34.74 64.55
C ASP A 432 23.44 -33.58 64.07
N GLU A 433 24.57 -33.33 64.73
CA GLU A 433 25.53 -32.29 64.37
C GLU A 433 26.32 -32.67 63.11
N ARG A 434 26.61 -33.95 62.88
CA ARG A 434 27.20 -34.43 61.61
C ARG A 434 26.21 -34.34 60.45
N GLN A 435 24.94 -34.63 60.68
CA GLN A 435 23.85 -34.44 59.71
C GLN A 435 23.65 -32.94 59.44
N ARG A 436 23.62 -32.08 60.47
CA ARG A 436 23.60 -30.61 60.31
C ARG A 436 24.81 -30.09 59.56
N GLN A 437 26.02 -30.56 59.85
CA GLN A 437 27.22 -30.17 59.11
C GLN A 437 27.15 -30.61 57.64
N GLN A 438 26.59 -31.81 57.36
CA GLN A 438 26.37 -32.28 56.00
C GLN A 438 25.29 -31.45 55.29
N ILE A 439 24.15 -31.17 55.93
CA ILE A 439 23.10 -30.27 55.44
C ILE A 439 23.66 -28.86 55.19
N LEU A 440 24.33 -28.24 56.16
CA LEU A 440 24.99 -26.94 56.02
C LEU A 440 26.07 -26.93 54.93
N SER A 441 26.72 -28.06 54.63
CA SER A 441 27.65 -28.17 53.50
C SER A 441 26.93 -28.21 52.16
N LEU A 442 25.80 -28.95 52.07
CA LEU A 442 24.95 -29.00 50.88
C LEU A 442 24.23 -27.67 50.65
N GLU A 443 23.74 -27.01 51.71
CA GLU A 443 23.18 -25.66 51.69
C GLU A 443 24.22 -24.62 51.27
N LYS A 444 25.48 -24.71 51.72
CA LYS A 444 26.57 -23.84 51.25
C LYS A 444 26.94 -24.08 49.79
N VAL A 445 26.83 -25.33 49.30
CA VAL A 445 26.99 -25.62 47.87
C VAL A 445 25.80 -25.09 47.07
N LEU A 446 24.57 -25.32 47.52
CA LEU A 446 23.34 -24.84 46.87
C LEU A 446 23.26 -23.30 46.85
N THR A 447 23.56 -22.61 47.95
CA THR A 447 23.62 -21.15 47.97
C THR A 447 24.71 -20.63 47.06
N LYS A 448 25.91 -21.23 47.05
CA LYS A 448 26.99 -20.86 46.12
C LYS A 448 26.64 -21.14 44.65
N CYS A 449 25.95 -22.23 44.34
CA CYS A 449 25.46 -22.52 42.99
C CYS A 449 24.37 -21.53 42.56
N ASN A 450 23.40 -21.24 43.44
CA ASN A 450 22.36 -20.24 43.19
C ASN A 450 22.93 -18.82 43.07
N GLU A 451 23.98 -18.50 43.81
CA GLU A 451 24.66 -17.20 43.78
C GLU A 451 25.53 -17.06 42.52
N LEU A 452 26.22 -18.13 42.08
CA LEU A 452 26.91 -18.16 40.78
C LEU A 452 25.92 -18.06 39.61
N LEU A 453 24.77 -18.75 39.69
CA LEU A 453 23.70 -18.69 38.69
C LEU A 453 23.01 -17.31 38.66
N LYS A 454 22.80 -16.70 39.84
CA LYS A 454 22.33 -15.31 39.94
C LYS A 454 23.35 -14.34 39.34
N GLN A 455 24.66 -14.55 39.58
CA GLN A 455 25.73 -13.76 38.97
C GLN A 455 25.87 -13.98 37.46
N SER A 456 25.54 -15.17 36.90
CA SER A 456 25.49 -15.34 35.44
C SER A 456 24.29 -14.62 34.85
N TYR A 457 23.09 -14.76 35.42
CA TYR A 457 21.92 -13.99 34.98
C TYR A 457 22.08 -12.48 35.13
N GLU A 458 22.72 -11.98 36.20
CA GLU A 458 23.03 -10.55 36.36
C GLU A 458 24.03 -10.07 35.32
N LYS A 459 25.04 -10.88 34.96
CA LYS A 459 25.96 -10.57 33.86
C LYS A 459 25.30 -10.64 32.49
N GLU A 460 24.41 -11.60 32.25
CA GLU A 460 23.64 -11.72 31.00
C GLU A 460 22.70 -10.52 30.83
N LEU A 461 21.98 -10.12 31.89
CA LEU A 461 21.15 -8.93 31.91
C LEU A 461 21.97 -7.64 31.74
N MET A 462 23.17 -7.56 32.31
CA MET A 462 24.07 -6.41 32.13
C MET A 462 24.66 -6.36 30.72
N ASN A 463 25.07 -7.49 30.16
CA ASN A 463 25.55 -7.59 28.77
C ASN A 463 24.44 -7.26 27.76
N LEU A 464 23.20 -7.69 28.02
CA LEU A 464 22.05 -7.38 27.19
C LEU A 464 21.68 -5.89 27.26
N ARG A 465 21.78 -5.27 28.45
CA ARG A 465 21.64 -3.81 28.60
C ARG A 465 22.76 -3.05 27.88
N SER A 466 24.02 -3.48 28.03
CA SER A 466 25.17 -2.89 27.32
C SER A 466 24.93 -2.92 25.81
N ARG A 467 24.50 -4.07 25.25
CA ARG A 467 24.13 -4.18 23.84
C ARG A 467 23.02 -3.23 23.44
N TYR A 468 21.91 -3.13 24.19
CA TYR A 468 20.87 -2.15 23.86
C TYR A 468 21.34 -0.68 24.00
N GLU A 469 22.27 -0.38 24.90
CA GLU A 469 22.88 0.95 25.03
C GLU A 469 23.85 1.24 23.88
N GLU A 470 24.63 0.25 23.43
CA GLU A 470 25.51 0.28 22.26
C GLU A 470 24.72 0.41 20.94
N ASP A 471 23.69 -0.42 20.74
CA ASP A 471 22.80 -0.41 19.57
C ASP A 471 22.04 0.92 19.47
N THR A 472 21.50 1.43 20.59
CA THR A 472 20.82 2.74 20.58
C THR A 472 21.80 3.91 20.49
N ALA A 473 23.07 3.76 20.86
CA ALA A 473 24.12 4.74 20.56
C ALA A 473 24.48 4.72 19.07
N HIS A 474 24.71 3.54 18.47
CA HIS A 474 24.98 3.38 17.05
C HIS A 474 23.82 3.87 16.17
N PHE A 475 22.56 3.62 16.56
CA PHE A 475 21.39 4.14 15.85
C PHE A 475 21.35 5.68 15.88
N LYS A 476 21.57 6.30 17.04
CA LYS A 476 21.65 7.77 17.17
C LYS A 476 22.81 8.34 16.36
N GLU A 477 23.96 7.67 16.36
CA GLU A 477 25.13 8.11 15.60
C GLU A 477 24.90 8.00 14.09
N ALA A 478 24.30 6.90 13.63
CA ALA A 478 23.89 6.73 12.24
C ALA A 478 22.87 7.80 11.81
N GLN A 479 21.89 8.11 12.68
CA GLN A 479 20.93 9.19 12.45
C GLN A 479 21.63 10.57 12.36
N SER A 480 22.58 10.88 13.25
CA SER A 480 23.32 12.15 13.17
C SER A 480 24.22 12.23 11.94
N ARG A 481 24.89 11.14 11.55
CA ARG A 481 25.68 11.08 10.30
C ARG A 481 24.80 11.29 9.06
N ALA A 482 23.62 10.67 9.02
CA ALA A 482 22.66 10.85 7.92
C ALA A 482 22.14 12.30 7.82
N LEU A 483 21.84 12.94 8.95
CA LEU A 483 21.47 14.36 9.00
C LEU A 483 22.63 15.27 8.58
N GLU A 484 23.87 14.96 8.99
CA GLU A 484 25.06 15.66 8.53
C GLU A 484 25.26 15.54 7.01
N GLU A 485 25.14 14.34 6.45
CA GLU A 485 25.23 14.10 5.01
C GLU A 485 24.14 14.81 4.23
N LEU A 486 22.89 14.79 4.72
CA LEU A 486 21.80 15.55 4.13
C LEU A 486 22.09 17.06 4.16
N SER A 487 22.65 17.58 5.25
CA SER A 487 23.09 18.99 5.34
C SER A 487 24.23 19.32 4.36
N LYS A 488 25.15 18.36 4.12
CA LYS A 488 26.27 18.51 3.18
C LYS A 488 25.77 18.48 1.73
N LYS A 489 24.83 17.57 1.41
CA LYS A 489 24.12 17.52 0.12
C LYS A 489 23.33 18.81 -0.14
N HIS A 490 22.57 19.31 0.84
CA HIS A 490 21.82 20.56 0.72
C HIS A 490 22.74 21.79 0.53
N ARG A 491 23.85 21.86 1.26
CA ARG A 491 24.86 22.92 1.06
C ARG A 491 25.47 22.88 -0.34
N ALA A 492 25.85 21.69 -0.81
CA ALA A 492 26.39 21.50 -2.15
C ALA A 492 25.38 21.82 -3.27
N THR A 493 24.08 21.54 -3.09
CA THR A 493 23.06 21.94 -4.06
C THR A 493 22.84 23.46 -4.06
N LEU A 494 22.86 24.13 -2.90
CA LEU A 494 22.82 25.59 -2.83
C LEU A 494 24.04 26.24 -3.52
N GLU A 495 25.25 25.72 -3.29
CA GLU A 495 26.47 26.19 -3.96
C GLU A 495 26.42 25.96 -5.49
N ASN A 496 25.85 24.84 -5.94
CA ASN A 496 25.68 24.54 -7.37
C ASN A 496 24.59 25.43 -8.02
N ILE A 497 23.51 25.76 -7.29
CA ILE A 497 22.50 26.73 -7.72
C ILE A 497 23.09 28.14 -7.81
N GLN A 498 23.87 28.57 -6.82
CA GLN A 498 24.54 29.87 -6.82
C GLN A 498 25.52 29.98 -8.00
N THR A 499 26.43 29.03 -8.18
CA THR A 499 27.38 29.07 -9.30
C THR A 499 26.71 28.94 -10.67
N ASN A 500 25.55 28.28 -10.79
CA ASN A 500 24.77 28.30 -12.03
C ASN A 500 24.05 29.63 -12.26
N SER A 501 23.53 30.27 -11.21
CA SER A 501 22.97 31.63 -11.27
C SER A 501 24.03 32.65 -11.69
N GLU A 502 25.28 32.53 -11.21
CA GLU A 502 26.41 33.37 -11.64
C GLU A 502 26.78 33.12 -13.11
N LYS A 503 26.84 31.86 -13.58
CA LYS A 503 27.06 31.53 -15.00
C LYS A 503 25.97 32.12 -15.89
N GLU A 504 24.70 32.06 -15.45
CA GLU A 504 23.59 32.63 -16.22
C GLU A 504 23.61 34.17 -16.21
N LYS A 505 23.93 34.79 -15.08
CA LYS A 505 24.13 36.25 -14.97
C LYS A 505 25.27 36.71 -15.89
N ASN A 506 26.37 35.97 -15.95
CA ASN A 506 27.48 36.26 -16.86
C ASN A 506 27.05 36.12 -18.34
N ARG A 507 26.29 35.08 -18.70
CA ARG A 507 25.69 34.95 -20.04
C ARG A 507 24.75 36.09 -20.40
N ARG A 508 23.93 36.58 -19.45
CA ARG A 508 23.07 37.75 -19.66
C ARG A 508 23.92 39.00 -19.93
N LEU A 509 25.02 39.20 -19.18
CA LEU A 509 25.96 40.29 -19.39
C LEU A 509 26.69 40.20 -20.76
N GLU A 510 27.02 38.99 -21.21
CA GLU A 510 27.58 38.73 -22.55
C GLU A 510 26.59 39.06 -23.67
N MET A 511 25.29 38.72 -23.49
CA MET A 511 24.22 39.08 -24.42
C MET A 511 23.96 40.59 -24.45
N GLU A 512 23.94 41.28 -23.30
CA GLU A 512 23.83 42.74 -23.23
C GLU A 512 25.00 43.41 -23.99
N GLN A 513 26.23 42.91 -23.83
CA GLN A 513 27.39 43.38 -24.60
C GLN A 513 27.33 43.05 -26.10
N GLN A 514 26.52 42.09 -26.54
CA GLN A 514 26.26 41.84 -27.97
C GLN A 514 25.23 42.83 -28.49
N PHE A 515 24.10 43.02 -27.79
CA PHE A 515 23.08 44.00 -28.18
C PHE A 515 23.61 45.44 -28.21
N GLU A 516 24.49 45.83 -27.28
CA GLU A 516 25.09 47.17 -27.29
C GLU A 516 26.02 47.39 -28.51
N LYS A 517 26.71 46.33 -29.00
CA LYS A 517 27.52 46.36 -30.23
C LYS A 517 26.65 46.42 -31.49
N GLU A 518 25.60 45.60 -31.54
CA GLU A 518 24.63 45.64 -32.65
C GLU A 518 23.97 47.02 -32.74
N ARG A 519 23.50 47.54 -31.60
CA ARG A 519 22.97 48.91 -31.48
C ARG A 519 23.97 49.95 -31.96
N SER A 520 25.24 49.90 -31.54
CA SER A 520 26.22 50.88 -32.01
C SER A 520 26.42 50.80 -33.53
N SER A 521 26.46 49.61 -34.11
CA SER A 521 26.57 49.43 -35.57
C SER A 521 25.35 49.97 -36.34
N LEU A 522 24.14 49.84 -35.78
CA LEU A 522 22.92 50.41 -36.34
C LEU A 522 22.89 51.94 -36.20
N GLU A 523 23.40 52.49 -35.09
CA GLU A 523 23.54 53.94 -34.88
C GLU A 523 24.56 54.55 -35.88
N GLU A 524 25.64 53.82 -36.21
CA GLU A 524 26.60 54.18 -37.25
C GLU A 524 26.02 54.09 -38.67
N GLN A 525 25.30 53.01 -39.02
CA GLN A 525 24.60 52.90 -40.31
C GLN A 525 23.57 54.03 -40.50
N LYS A 526 22.81 54.35 -39.45
CA LYS A 526 21.86 55.46 -39.38
C LYS A 526 22.53 56.83 -39.50
N LYS A 527 23.77 56.99 -39.02
CA LYS A 527 24.60 58.18 -39.23
C LYS A 527 25.04 58.27 -40.70
N HIS A 528 25.54 57.17 -41.29
CA HIS A 528 25.96 57.13 -42.68
C HIS A 528 24.81 57.42 -43.67
N LEU A 529 23.61 56.86 -43.42
CA LEU A 529 22.41 57.15 -44.22
C LEU A 529 21.96 58.61 -44.12
N ARG A 530 22.18 59.28 -42.98
CA ARG A 530 21.95 60.74 -42.86
C ARG A 530 22.97 61.53 -43.67
N GLU A 531 24.25 61.17 -43.58
CA GLU A 531 25.33 61.80 -44.36
C GLU A 531 25.08 61.67 -45.88
N GLN A 532 24.57 60.52 -46.34
CA GLN A 532 24.13 60.33 -47.73
C GLN A 532 22.91 61.18 -48.12
N LEU A 533 21.92 61.33 -47.22
CA LEU A 533 20.74 62.17 -47.47
C LEU A 533 21.10 63.66 -47.50
N ASP A 534 22.03 64.10 -46.65
CA ASP A 534 22.48 65.49 -46.60
C ASP A 534 23.45 65.82 -47.75
N SER A 535 24.30 64.88 -48.21
CA SER A 535 25.06 65.07 -49.45
C SER A 535 24.15 65.10 -50.69
N LEU A 536 23.09 64.29 -50.75
CA LEU A 536 22.05 64.38 -51.79
C LEU A 536 21.30 65.72 -51.76
N ARG A 537 21.07 66.30 -50.57
CA ARG A 537 20.49 67.65 -50.42
C ARG A 537 21.45 68.73 -50.91
N GLU A 538 22.75 68.63 -50.61
CA GLU A 538 23.76 69.54 -51.13
C GLU A 538 23.92 69.42 -52.66
N GLU A 539 23.87 68.20 -53.21
CA GLU A 539 23.82 67.96 -54.66
C GLU A 539 22.58 68.57 -55.32
N LEU A 540 21.40 68.43 -54.71
CA LEU A 540 20.17 69.03 -55.24
C LEU A 540 20.18 70.56 -55.10
N SER A 541 20.72 71.10 -54.00
CA SER A 541 20.90 72.53 -53.78
C SER A 541 21.90 73.14 -54.76
N THR A 542 23.02 72.48 -55.02
CA THR A 542 24.00 72.93 -56.02
C THR A 542 23.44 72.84 -57.44
N LYS A 543 22.72 71.78 -57.81
CA LYS A 543 22.00 71.68 -59.10
C LYS A 543 20.93 72.78 -59.26
N LEU A 544 20.18 73.09 -58.20
CA LEU A 544 19.22 74.20 -58.16
C LEU A 544 19.90 75.56 -58.31
N ASN A 545 21.03 75.78 -57.63
CA ASN A 545 21.80 77.02 -57.74
C ASN A 545 22.46 77.18 -59.13
N MET A 546 22.92 76.08 -59.74
CA MET A 546 23.36 76.07 -61.14
C MET A 546 22.21 76.46 -62.07
N ALA A 547 21.03 75.86 -61.93
CA ALA A 547 19.85 76.22 -62.72
C ALA A 547 19.43 77.69 -62.53
N ASN A 548 19.50 78.23 -61.30
CA ASN A 548 19.25 79.64 -61.02
C ASN A 548 20.31 80.56 -61.63
N SER A 549 21.58 80.15 -61.66
CA SER A 549 22.64 80.91 -62.36
C SER A 549 22.46 80.89 -63.87
N GLU A 550 21.99 79.78 -64.44
CA GLU A 550 21.72 79.64 -65.87
C GLU A 550 20.47 80.43 -66.28
N LEU A 551 19.42 80.44 -65.44
CA LEU A 551 18.28 81.36 -65.57
C LEU A 551 18.73 82.83 -65.50
N SER A 552 19.65 83.17 -64.60
CA SER A 552 20.20 84.55 -64.51
C SER A 552 20.98 84.91 -65.78
N ARG A 553 21.81 84.00 -66.30
CA ARG A 553 22.55 84.14 -67.57
C ARG A 553 21.62 84.34 -68.77
N LEU A 554 20.52 83.59 -68.82
CA LEU A 554 19.47 83.76 -69.84
C LEU A 554 18.72 85.10 -69.67
N GLN A 555 18.47 85.53 -68.42
CA GLN A 555 17.81 86.80 -68.14
C GLN A 555 18.70 88.00 -68.48
N ASP A 556 20.02 87.90 -68.35
CA ASP A 556 20.98 88.92 -68.78
C ASP A 556 21.14 88.95 -70.31
N LEU A 557 21.14 87.79 -70.98
CA LEU A 557 21.02 87.71 -72.45
C LEU A 557 19.74 88.37 -72.99
N VAL A 558 18.62 88.27 -72.26
CA VAL A 558 17.39 89.01 -72.59
C VAL A 558 17.58 90.52 -72.39
N LYS A 559 18.22 90.97 -71.30
CA LYS A 559 18.52 92.41 -71.06
C LYS A 559 19.46 92.99 -72.13
N GLU A 560 20.41 92.23 -72.64
CA GLU A 560 21.27 92.63 -73.76
C GLU A 560 20.44 92.80 -75.06
N GLY A 561 19.47 91.92 -75.30
CA GLY A 561 18.48 92.09 -76.38
C GLY A 561 17.59 93.33 -76.20
N GLU A 562 17.16 93.63 -74.96
CA GLU A 562 16.31 94.80 -74.66
C GLU A 562 17.03 96.15 -74.84
N GLN A 563 18.37 96.20 -74.75
CA GLN A 563 19.12 97.44 -75.01
C GLN A 563 19.05 97.89 -76.49
N GLY A 564 18.63 97.02 -77.41
CA GLY A 564 18.45 97.36 -78.84
C GLY A 564 17.22 98.23 -79.17
N LEU A 565 16.27 98.43 -78.24
CA LEU A 565 14.96 99.05 -78.53
C LEU A 565 14.66 100.33 -77.72
N GLY A 566 15.69 101.17 -77.54
CA GLY A 566 15.63 102.46 -76.83
C GLY A 566 14.83 103.58 -77.53
N SER A 567 13.53 103.38 -77.79
CA SER A 567 12.63 104.44 -78.29
C SER A 567 11.18 104.35 -77.79
N ALA A 568 10.67 103.14 -77.48
CA ALA A 568 9.25 102.95 -77.11
C ALA A 568 8.88 103.31 -75.65
N LYS A 569 9.83 103.74 -74.82
CA LYS A 569 9.64 103.90 -73.36
C LYS A 569 8.86 105.17 -72.95
N GLY A 570 8.65 106.11 -73.87
CA GLY A 570 8.00 107.41 -73.61
C GLY A 570 6.46 107.45 -73.62
N HIS A 571 5.79 106.37 -74.02
CA HIS A 571 4.30 106.31 -74.07
C HIS A 571 3.67 105.34 -73.06
N ILE A 572 4.48 104.60 -72.29
CA ILE A 572 3.99 103.61 -71.33
C ILE A 572 3.64 104.25 -69.97
N SER A 573 4.26 105.39 -69.62
CA SER A 573 4.02 106.06 -68.33
C SER A 573 2.62 106.69 -68.21
N SER A 574 2.13 107.35 -69.27
CA SER A 574 0.82 108.03 -69.27
C SER A 574 -0.38 107.06 -69.23
N LEU A 575 -0.19 105.82 -69.67
CA LEU A 575 -1.22 104.78 -69.57
C LEU A 575 -1.37 104.19 -68.15
N LYS A 576 -0.36 104.35 -67.28
CA LYS A 576 -0.42 103.82 -65.90
C LYS A 576 -1.27 104.67 -64.96
N GLU A 577 -1.18 106.00 -65.04
CA GLU A 577 -2.01 106.90 -64.23
C GLU A 577 -3.52 106.82 -64.55
N ALA A 578 -3.87 106.31 -65.74
CA ALA A 578 -5.24 106.02 -66.13
C ALA A 578 -5.76 104.69 -65.55
N GLN A 579 -4.88 103.76 -65.18
CA GLN A 579 -5.24 102.42 -64.73
C GLN A 579 -5.64 102.37 -63.24
N GLU A 580 -5.00 103.17 -62.38
CA GLU A 580 -5.28 103.17 -60.93
C GLU A 580 -6.72 103.62 -60.62
N LYS A 581 -7.24 104.63 -61.32
CA LYS A 581 -8.58 105.20 -61.07
C LYS A 581 -9.74 104.26 -61.46
N LEU A 582 -9.49 103.27 -62.31
CA LEU A 582 -10.48 102.25 -62.67
C LEU A 582 -10.50 101.04 -61.71
N LEU A 583 -9.51 100.92 -60.82
CA LEU A 583 -9.49 99.85 -59.81
C LEU A 583 -10.38 100.17 -58.61
N GLU A 584 -10.44 101.43 -58.17
CA GLU A 584 -11.22 101.84 -56.99
C GLU A 584 -12.75 101.66 -57.20
N GLU A 585 -13.25 101.93 -58.41
CA GLU A 585 -14.68 101.75 -58.74
C GLU A 585 -15.07 100.26 -58.88
N LEU A 586 -14.11 99.39 -59.23
CA LEU A 586 -14.35 97.96 -59.47
C LEU A 586 -14.63 97.19 -58.16
N ASP A 587 -13.96 97.52 -57.07
CA ASP A 587 -14.17 96.83 -55.79
C ASP A 587 -15.45 97.25 -55.05
N ALA A 588 -15.96 98.46 -55.30
CA ALA A 588 -17.24 98.93 -54.79
C ALA A 588 -18.45 98.15 -55.36
N THR A 589 -18.33 97.59 -56.57
CA THR A 589 -19.38 96.76 -57.19
C THR A 589 -19.32 95.30 -56.74
N ARG A 590 -18.10 94.75 -56.60
CA ARG A 590 -17.84 93.38 -56.11
C ARG A 590 -18.39 93.10 -54.72
N ALA A 591 -18.57 94.11 -53.88
CA ALA A 591 -19.21 93.96 -52.56
C ALA A 591 -20.66 93.47 -52.68
N ARG A 592 -21.47 94.08 -53.55
CA ARG A 592 -22.93 93.88 -53.64
C ARG A 592 -23.32 92.53 -54.25
N LEU A 593 -22.45 91.94 -55.07
CA LEU A 593 -22.70 90.64 -55.71
C LEU A 593 -22.55 89.44 -54.74
N ARG A 594 -21.84 89.63 -53.62
CA ARG A 594 -21.67 88.57 -52.61
C ARG A 594 -22.97 88.34 -51.81
N GLU A 595 -23.69 89.41 -51.50
CA GLU A 595 -24.95 89.35 -50.75
C GLU A 595 -26.05 88.61 -51.54
N THR A 596 -26.14 88.84 -52.85
CA THR A 596 -27.11 88.14 -53.72
C THR A 596 -26.80 86.67 -53.96
N THR A 597 -25.53 86.26 -53.80
CA THR A 597 -25.10 84.86 -54.06
C THR A 597 -25.51 83.93 -52.91
N ASN A 598 -25.37 84.38 -51.66
CA ASN A 598 -25.65 83.58 -50.47
C ASN A 598 -27.13 83.19 -50.30
N LEU A 599 -28.05 83.90 -50.94
CA LEU A 599 -29.50 83.62 -50.90
C LEU A 599 -29.95 82.49 -51.83
N LEU A 600 -29.13 82.10 -52.81
CA LEU A 600 -29.49 81.04 -53.74
C LEU A 600 -29.13 79.65 -53.19
N THR A 601 -27.98 79.54 -52.52
CA THR A 601 -27.30 78.29 -52.10
C THR A 601 -27.99 77.49 -50.99
N ALA A 602 -29.21 77.84 -50.59
CA ALA A 602 -29.76 77.46 -49.28
C ALA A 602 -30.84 76.36 -49.31
N LEU A 603 -31.15 75.75 -50.46
CA LEU A 603 -32.53 75.33 -50.73
C LEU A 603 -32.80 74.03 -51.53
N VAL A 604 -31.83 73.23 -52.05
CA VAL A 604 -32.16 71.91 -52.69
C VAL A 604 -31.22 70.74 -52.37
N GLU A 605 -29.96 70.94 -51.98
CA GLU A 605 -29.02 69.82 -51.71
C GLU A 605 -28.79 69.49 -50.23
N GLY A 606 -29.83 69.63 -49.40
CA GLY A 606 -29.80 69.21 -48.00
C GLY A 606 -30.06 67.71 -47.79
N GLU A 607 -31.25 67.24 -48.18
CA GLU A 607 -31.89 66.12 -47.46
C GLU A 607 -31.77 64.74 -48.12
N GLU A 608 -31.88 64.64 -49.45
CA GLU A 608 -31.96 63.32 -50.11
C GLU A 608 -30.63 62.54 -50.10
N LYS A 609 -29.48 63.23 -50.30
CA LYS A 609 -28.14 62.59 -50.26
C LYS A 609 -27.84 61.96 -48.90
N GLN A 610 -28.04 62.72 -47.82
CA GLN A 610 -27.77 62.24 -46.46
C GLN A 610 -28.64 61.04 -46.08
N GLN A 611 -29.92 61.04 -46.48
CA GLN A 611 -30.79 59.88 -46.25
C GLN A 611 -30.36 58.63 -47.03
N HIS A 612 -29.79 58.78 -48.23
CA HIS A 612 -29.34 57.63 -49.02
C HIS A 612 -28.03 57.05 -48.49
N GLU A 613 -27.11 57.89 -48.04
CA GLU A 613 -25.83 57.52 -47.43
C GLU A 613 -26.03 56.82 -46.07
N ALA A 614 -26.88 57.38 -45.20
CA ALA A 614 -27.23 56.79 -43.91
C ALA A 614 -27.85 55.37 -44.05
N LYS A 615 -28.73 55.17 -45.04
CA LYS A 615 -29.30 53.84 -45.36
C LYS A 615 -28.22 52.85 -45.79
N LEU A 616 -27.23 53.29 -46.56
CA LEU A 616 -26.16 52.46 -47.11
C LEU A 616 -25.16 52.04 -46.01
N ILE A 617 -24.92 52.90 -45.03
CA ILE A 617 -24.18 52.57 -43.80
C ILE A 617 -24.97 51.54 -42.97
N ALA A 618 -26.24 51.82 -42.67
CA ALA A 618 -27.08 50.91 -41.88
C ALA A 618 -27.19 49.49 -42.48
N THR A 619 -27.31 49.37 -43.81
CA THR A 619 -27.30 48.04 -44.47
C THR A 619 -25.97 47.30 -44.29
N LYS A 620 -24.83 48.00 -44.32
CA LYS A 620 -23.50 47.41 -44.11
C LYS A 620 -23.28 46.99 -42.65
N GLU A 621 -23.79 47.76 -41.70
CA GLU A 621 -23.75 47.42 -40.28
C GLU A 621 -24.64 46.20 -39.98
N GLU A 622 -25.83 46.12 -40.59
CA GLU A 622 -26.68 44.92 -40.53
C GLU A 622 -26.03 43.68 -41.15
N GLU A 623 -25.41 43.79 -42.33
CA GLU A 623 -24.69 42.67 -42.97
C GLU A 623 -23.48 42.25 -42.14
N LYS A 624 -22.72 43.20 -41.58
CA LYS A 624 -21.62 42.90 -40.67
C LYS A 624 -22.12 42.16 -39.42
N LEU A 625 -23.20 42.62 -38.78
CA LEU A 625 -23.79 41.95 -37.61
C LEU A 625 -24.29 40.52 -37.94
N LYS A 626 -24.79 40.29 -39.17
CA LYS A 626 -25.16 38.94 -39.64
C LYS A 626 -23.94 38.05 -39.84
N MET A 627 -22.84 38.59 -40.38
CA MET A 627 -21.56 37.87 -40.53
C MET A 627 -20.90 37.57 -39.17
N ASP A 628 -20.82 38.55 -38.27
CA ASP A 628 -20.27 38.40 -36.92
C ASP A 628 -21.10 37.36 -36.11
N LYS A 629 -22.44 37.35 -36.27
CA LYS A 629 -23.31 36.33 -35.68
C LYS A 629 -23.11 34.94 -36.30
N MET A 630 -22.94 34.83 -37.62
CA MET A 630 -22.62 33.54 -38.26
C MET A 630 -21.26 33.00 -37.83
N ALA A 631 -20.25 33.87 -37.66
CA ALA A 631 -18.95 33.49 -37.13
C ALA A 631 -19.08 32.95 -35.69
N LEU A 632 -19.76 33.67 -34.79
CA LEU A 632 -20.01 33.23 -33.42
C LEU A 632 -20.82 31.92 -33.37
N GLU A 633 -21.84 31.78 -34.21
CA GLU A 633 -22.61 30.54 -34.31
C GLU A 633 -21.79 29.35 -34.83
N LEU A 634 -20.79 29.59 -35.68
CA LEU A 634 -19.84 28.55 -36.12
C LEU A 634 -18.86 28.22 -35.00
N GLU A 635 -18.25 29.21 -34.34
CA GLU A 635 -17.35 28.99 -33.19
C GLU A 635 -18.04 28.23 -32.05
N LEU A 636 -19.30 28.55 -31.74
CA LEU A 636 -20.11 27.82 -30.76
C LEU A 636 -20.40 26.38 -31.20
N LYS A 637 -20.64 26.14 -32.49
CA LYS A 637 -20.83 24.76 -33.03
C LYS A 637 -19.52 23.98 -33.00
N TRP A 638 -18.40 24.56 -33.39
CA TRP A 638 -17.07 23.93 -33.37
C TRP A 638 -16.56 23.65 -31.95
N THR A 639 -16.79 24.56 -31.00
CA THR A 639 -16.41 24.35 -29.60
C THR A 639 -17.29 23.28 -28.93
N GLU A 640 -18.60 23.24 -29.23
CA GLU A 640 -19.48 22.19 -28.71
C GLU A 640 -19.20 20.82 -29.35
N THR A 641 -18.93 20.73 -30.66
CA THR A 641 -18.52 19.43 -31.26
C THR A 641 -17.18 18.97 -30.71
N LEU A 642 -16.18 19.86 -30.57
CA LEU A 642 -14.90 19.50 -29.94
C LEU A 642 -15.11 19.04 -28.48
N ARG A 643 -15.99 19.71 -27.72
CA ARG A 643 -16.34 19.31 -26.35
C ARG A 643 -17.06 17.94 -26.32
N GLN A 644 -17.86 17.62 -27.32
CA GLN A 644 -18.54 16.33 -27.45
C GLN A 644 -17.57 15.21 -27.85
N GLU A 645 -16.65 15.41 -28.82
CA GLU A 645 -15.62 14.41 -29.14
C GLU A 645 -14.65 14.20 -27.97
N CYS A 646 -14.21 15.28 -27.29
CA CYS A 646 -13.44 15.16 -26.05
C CYS A 646 -14.23 14.53 -24.89
N LYS A 647 -15.57 14.49 -24.94
CA LYS A 647 -16.40 13.76 -23.98
C LYS A 647 -16.46 12.27 -24.36
N LYS A 648 -16.68 11.93 -25.63
CA LYS A 648 -16.66 10.54 -26.14
C LYS A 648 -15.32 9.87 -25.86
N LEU A 649 -14.20 10.48 -26.22
CA LEU A 649 -12.86 9.94 -25.96
C LEU A 649 -12.59 9.68 -24.46
N ARG A 650 -13.21 10.45 -23.56
CA ARG A 650 -13.15 10.25 -22.10
C ARG A 650 -14.15 9.23 -21.57
N GLU A 651 -15.12 8.81 -22.38
CA GLU A 651 -16.09 7.76 -22.10
C GLU A 651 -15.57 6.44 -22.67
N GLU A 652 -15.13 6.41 -23.92
CA GLU A 652 -14.42 5.31 -24.59
C GLU A 652 -13.21 4.83 -23.78
N LEU A 653 -12.26 5.71 -23.43
CA LEU A 653 -11.08 5.34 -22.60
C LEU A 653 -11.47 4.80 -21.20
N ARG A 654 -12.65 5.19 -20.69
CA ARG A 654 -13.16 4.73 -19.39
C ARG A 654 -13.86 3.37 -19.52
N GLU A 655 -14.52 3.14 -20.64
CA GLU A 655 -15.10 1.85 -21.00
C GLU A 655 -13.99 0.83 -21.27
N GLU A 656 -12.95 1.17 -22.04
CA GLU A 656 -11.73 0.36 -22.21
C GLU A 656 -11.09 0.00 -20.86
N HIS A 657 -10.84 0.98 -19.97
CA HIS A 657 -10.29 0.69 -18.64
C HIS A 657 -11.20 -0.18 -17.76
N GLU A 658 -12.53 -0.06 -17.85
CA GLU A 658 -13.45 -0.98 -17.18
C GLU A 658 -13.55 -2.34 -17.88
N GLU A 659 -13.20 -2.46 -19.17
CA GLU A 659 -13.10 -3.73 -19.90
C GLU A 659 -11.81 -4.48 -19.59
N ASP A 660 -10.66 -3.80 -19.59
CA ASP A 660 -9.38 -4.37 -19.12
C ASP A 660 -9.50 -4.85 -17.66
N LYS A 661 -10.12 -4.03 -16.80
CA LYS A 661 -10.39 -4.37 -15.39
C LYS A 661 -11.34 -5.57 -15.26
N ARG A 662 -12.40 -5.65 -16.06
CA ARG A 662 -13.29 -6.83 -16.13
C ARG A 662 -12.54 -8.07 -16.64
N ALA A 663 -11.71 -7.93 -17.68
CA ALA A 663 -10.93 -9.02 -18.25
C ALA A 663 -9.89 -9.55 -17.26
N ALA A 664 -9.13 -8.68 -16.60
CA ALA A 664 -8.16 -9.04 -15.56
C ALA A 664 -8.82 -9.72 -14.36
N LEU A 665 -9.96 -9.22 -13.88
CA LEU A 665 -10.73 -9.88 -12.82
C LEU A 665 -11.27 -11.26 -13.25
N THR A 666 -11.68 -11.41 -14.51
CA THR A 666 -12.17 -12.68 -15.06
C THR A 666 -11.04 -13.69 -15.23
N GLN A 667 -9.87 -13.27 -15.71
CA GLN A 667 -8.67 -14.10 -15.80
C GLN A 667 -8.18 -14.53 -14.41
N LEU A 668 -8.18 -13.62 -13.43
CA LEU A 668 -7.82 -13.94 -12.04
C LEU A 668 -8.81 -14.95 -11.43
N ALA A 669 -10.11 -14.81 -11.69
CA ALA A 669 -11.13 -15.77 -11.26
C ALA A 669 -10.92 -17.15 -11.90
N GLN A 670 -10.67 -17.22 -13.21
CA GLN A 670 -10.38 -18.47 -13.91
C GLN A 670 -9.09 -19.13 -13.43
N SER A 671 -8.02 -18.36 -13.21
CA SER A 671 -6.77 -18.85 -12.61
C SER A 671 -7.01 -19.45 -11.22
N LYS A 672 -7.78 -18.77 -10.37
CA LYS A 672 -8.09 -19.28 -9.02
C LYS A 672 -9.02 -20.49 -9.05
N GLU A 673 -9.93 -20.59 -10.03
CA GLU A 673 -10.77 -21.77 -10.21
C GLU A 673 -9.96 -22.98 -10.74
N GLN A 674 -8.95 -22.75 -11.60
CA GLN A 674 -7.99 -23.78 -12.03
C GLN A 674 -7.04 -24.23 -10.90
N GLU A 675 -6.55 -23.31 -10.06
CA GLU A 675 -5.80 -23.66 -8.84
C GLU A 675 -6.66 -24.48 -7.87
N LEU A 676 -7.92 -24.09 -7.65
CA LEU A 676 -8.85 -24.85 -6.81
C LEU A 676 -9.23 -26.20 -7.44
N GLY A 677 -9.33 -26.29 -8.76
CA GLY A 677 -9.54 -27.54 -9.49
C GLY A 677 -8.39 -28.52 -9.32
N THR A 678 -7.16 -28.08 -9.64
CA THR A 678 -5.94 -28.90 -9.51
C THR A 678 -5.64 -29.27 -8.04
N ALA A 679 -5.94 -28.39 -7.09
CA ALA A 679 -5.90 -28.71 -5.66
C ALA A 679 -6.95 -29.79 -5.28
N ARG A 680 -8.20 -29.67 -5.75
CA ARG A 680 -9.23 -30.69 -5.51
C ARG A 680 -8.87 -32.03 -6.12
N GLU A 681 -8.37 -32.06 -7.36
CA GLU A 681 -7.93 -33.29 -8.01
C GLU A 681 -6.73 -33.94 -7.31
N SER A 682 -5.75 -33.16 -6.85
CA SER A 682 -4.59 -33.72 -6.13
C SER A 682 -4.99 -34.28 -4.77
N TRP A 683 -5.89 -33.61 -4.03
CA TRP A 683 -6.50 -34.19 -2.83
C TRP A 683 -7.38 -35.41 -3.13
N GLN A 684 -8.14 -35.41 -4.23
CA GLN A 684 -8.98 -36.55 -4.61
C GLN A 684 -8.12 -37.77 -4.97
N ARG A 685 -7.07 -37.61 -5.80
CA ARG A 685 -6.07 -38.66 -6.05
C ARG A 685 -5.45 -39.16 -4.75
N LYS A 686 -5.16 -38.27 -3.78
CA LYS A 686 -4.63 -38.68 -2.47
C LYS A 686 -5.63 -39.48 -1.63
N VAL A 687 -6.92 -39.22 -1.77
CA VAL A 687 -7.99 -40.03 -1.17
C VAL A 687 -8.14 -41.38 -1.88
N GLU A 688 -8.05 -41.40 -3.22
CA GLU A 688 -8.07 -42.60 -4.05
C GLU A 688 -6.87 -43.52 -3.71
N ASP A 689 -5.63 -42.98 -3.66
CA ASP A 689 -4.42 -43.67 -3.19
C ASP A 689 -4.62 -44.35 -1.83
N LEU A 690 -5.25 -43.64 -0.89
CA LEU A 690 -5.47 -44.11 0.48
C LEU A 690 -6.59 -45.17 0.54
N LEU A 691 -7.62 -45.05 -0.29
CA LEU A 691 -8.66 -46.07 -0.44
C LEU A 691 -8.11 -47.35 -1.09
N GLU A 692 -7.23 -47.23 -2.09
CA GLU A 692 -6.52 -48.38 -2.66
C GLU A 692 -5.61 -49.05 -1.63
N GLN A 693 -4.81 -48.28 -0.88
CA GLN A 693 -3.98 -48.82 0.22
C GLN A 693 -4.83 -49.52 1.30
N ILE A 694 -5.97 -48.95 1.68
CA ILE A 694 -6.93 -49.59 2.60
C ILE A 694 -7.51 -50.87 2.00
N SER A 695 -7.74 -50.92 0.68
CA SER A 695 -8.23 -52.14 0.00
C SER A 695 -7.17 -53.25 -0.04
N LEU A 696 -5.91 -52.91 -0.35
CA LEU A 696 -4.76 -53.81 -0.35
C LEU A 696 -4.48 -54.35 1.06
N LEU A 697 -4.56 -53.50 2.09
CA LEU A 697 -4.42 -53.92 3.49
C LEU A 697 -5.56 -54.85 3.92
N LYS A 698 -6.81 -54.59 3.51
CA LYS A 698 -7.93 -55.51 3.75
C LYS A 698 -7.74 -56.85 3.06
N GLN A 699 -7.35 -56.86 1.78
CA GLN A 699 -7.10 -58.09 1.03
C GLN A 699 -5.93 -58.90 1.61
N SER A 700 -4.88 -58.21 2.08
CA SER A 700 -3.77 -58.82 2.81
C SER A 700 -4.23 -59.47 4.12
N LEU A 701 -5.03 -58.77 4.92
CA LEU A 701 -5.58 -59.28 6.17
C LEU A 701 -6.53 -60.47 5.94
N GLU A 702 -7.37 -60.43 4.90
CA GLU A 702 -8.30 -61.50 4.52
C GLU A 702 -7.55 -62.74 3.97
N MET A 703 -6.45 -62.54 3.25
CA MET A 703 -5.54 -63.61 2.86
C MET A 703 -4.81 -64.23 4.07
N GLN A 704 -4.36 -63.44 5.04
CA GLN A 704 -3.76 -63.97 6.27
C GLN A 704 -4.79 -64.70 7.14
N LEU A 705 -6.01 -64.17 7.26
CA LEU A 705 -7.12 -64.83 7.97
C LEU A 705 -7.44 -66.18 7.34
N SER A 706 -7.66 -66.24 6.02
CA SER A 706 -7.95 -67.50 5.32
C SER A 706 -6.79 -68.50 5.37
N GLN A 707 -5.52 -68.05 5.33
CA GLN A 707 -4.35 -68.91 5.57
C GLN A 707 -4.34 -69.47 7.00
N SER A 708 -4.59 -68.64 8.02
CA SER A 708 -4.66 -69.07 9.43
C SER A 708 -5.85 -70.01 9.72
N GLN A 709 -6.98 -69.79 9.02
CA GLN A 709 -8.15 -70.65 9.11
C GLN A 709 -7.90 -72.01 8.44
N HIS A 710 -7.16 -72.04 7.32
CA HIS A 710 -6.79 -73.28 6.65
C HIS A 710 -5.80 -74.11 7.47
N SER A 711 -4.78 -73.50 8.08
CA SER A 711 -3.86 -74.22 8.97
C SER A 711 -4.54 -74.72 10.25
N LEU A 712 -5.48 -73.94 10.82
CA LEU A 712 -6.32 -74.40 11.93
C LEU A 712 -7.19 -75.62 11.54
N GLN A 713 -7.79 -75.62 10.34
CA GLN A 713 -8.55 -76.75 9.82
C GLN A 713 -7.69 -77.99 9.58
N GLN A 714 -6.48 -77.84 9.03
CA GLN A 714 -5.53 -78.95 8.89
C GLN A 714 -5.15 -79.55 10.26
N LEU A 715 -4.86 -78.71 11.26
CA LEU A 715 -4.50 -79.16 12.60
C LEU A 715 -5.68 -79.83 13.33
N GLN A 716 -6.90 -79.31 13.17
CA GLN A 716 -8.12 -79.98 13.66
C GLN A 716 -8.36 -81.33 13.00
N ALA A 717 -8.09 -81.46 11.69
CA ALA A 717 -8.19 -82.73 10.98
C ALA A 717 -7.15 -83.74 11.51
N GLN A 718 -5.90 -83.32 11.72
CA GLN A 718 -4.84 -84.17 12.31
C GLN A 718 -5.24 -84.65 13.71
N PHE A 719 -5.66 -83.76 14.61
CA PHE A 719 -6.12 -84.15 15.95
C PHE A 719 -7.34 -85.10 15.90
N SER A 720 -8.24 -84.95 14.92
CA SER A 720 -9.36 -85.90 14.76
C SER A 720 -8.90 -87.30 14.36
N GLN A 721 -7.93 -87.41 13.46
CA GLN A 721 -7.36 -88.68 13.01
C GLN A 721 -6.57 -89.37 14.13
N GLU A 722 -5.77 -88.63 14.91
CA GLU A 722 -5.09 -89.17 16.09
C GLU A 722 -6.09 -89.68 17.15
N ARG A 723 -7.21 -88.97 17.37
CA ARG A 723 -8.26 -89.40 18.29
C ARG A 723 -8.97 -90.67 17.84
N GLU A 724 -9.23 -90.82 16.55
CA GLU A 724 -9.81 -92.05 16.00
C GLU A 724 -8.83 -93.23 16.09
N HIS A 725 -7.54 -92.99 15.81
CA HIS A 725 -6.52 -94.05 15.91
C HIS A 725 -6.32 -94.53 17.35
N LEU A 726 -6.23 -93.62 18.33
CA LEU A 726 -6.16 -93.98 19.75
C LEU A 726 -7.44 -94.67 20.24
N GLY A 727 -8.61 -94.27 19.74
CA GLY A 727 -9.88 -94.94 20.03
C GLY A 727 -9.94 -96.39 19.54
N GLN A 728 -9.37 -96.67 18.36
CA GLN A 728 -9.25 -98.04 17.83
C GLN A 728 -8.33 -98.90 18.69
N GLN A 729 -7.15 -98.38 19.05
CA GLN A 729 -6.18 -99.10 19.91
C GLN A 729 -6.77 -99.46 21.29
N LEU A 730 -7.59 -98.58 21.88
CA LEU A 730 -8.28 -98.86 23.14
C LEU A 730 -9.30 -100.02 23.01
N GLN A 731 -10.10 -100.05 21.94
CA GLN A 731 -11.05 -101.14 21.72
C GLN A 731 -10.37 -102.52 21.53
N GLU A 732 -9.20 -102.57 20.90
CA GLU A 732 -8.43 -103.81 20.77
C GLU A 732 -7.93 -104.32 22.13
N LEU A 733 -7.45 -103.43 22.99
CA LEU A 733 -6.99 -103.75 24.35
C LEU A 733 -8.15 -104.23 25.26
N GLU A 734 -9.33 -103.59 25.19
CA GLU A 734 -10.52 -104.01 25.93
C GLU A 734 -10.99 -105.43 25.54
N LEU A 735 -10.96 -105.74 24.23
CA LEU A 735 -11.28 -107.06 23.69
C LEU A 735 -10.29 -108.14 24.12
N GLU A 736 -8.99 -107.82 24.24
CA GLU A 736 -8.04 -108.76 24.84
C GLU A 736 -8.30 -108.98 26.33
N HIS A 737 -8.64 -107.93 27.09
CA HIS A 737 -8.84 -108.03 28.54
C HIS A 737 -10.03 -108.94 28.90
N HIS A 738 -11.17 -108.79 28.20
CA HIS A 738 -12.32 -109.69 28.36
C HIS A 738 -11.92 -111.16 28.16
N ARG A 739 -11.19 -111.46 27.07
CA ARG A 739 -10.71 -112.81 26.76
C ARG A 739 -9.73 -113.37 27.80
N ARG A 740 -9.13 -112.56 28.68
CA ARG A 740 -8.26 -113.01 29.77
C ARG A 740 -9.05 -113.37 31.03
N GLU A 741 -10.11 -112.62 31.37
CA GLU A 741 -10.89 -112.89 32.58
C GLU A 741 -11.67 -114.21 32.55
N GLU A 742 -12.27 -114.57 31.40
CA GLU A 742 -13.09 -115.79 31.28
C GLU A 742 -12.29 -117.05 31.64
N ARG A 743 -11.04 -117.13 31.17
CA ARG A 743 -10.10 -118.23 31.44
C ARG A 743 -9.74 -118.37 32.93
N LEU A 744 -9.74 -117.27 33.68
CA LEU A 744 -9.45 -117.27 35.12
C LEU A 744 -10.65 -117.78 35.95
N ARG A 745 -11.87 -117.41 35.55
CA ARG A 745 -13.10 -117.81 36.26
C ARG A 745 -13.36 -119.32 36.25
N GLU A 746 -12.92 -120.02 35.21
CA GLU A 746 -13.10 -121.48 35.13
C GLU A 746 -12.13 -122.29 36.02
N ALA A 747 -10.93 -121.78 36.28
CA ALA A 747 -9.90 -122.48 37.04
C ALA A 747 -10.24 -122.60 38.54
N HIS A 748 -10.69 -121.51 39.16
CA HIS A 748 -10.94 -121.44 40.61
C HIS A 748 -12.08 -122.32 41.12
N ARG A 749 -12.98 -122.78 40.23
CA ARG A 749 -14.11 -123.65 40.61
C ARG A 749 -13.69 -125.07 40.99
N CYS A 750 -12.51 -125.53 40.57
CA CYS A 750 -12.11 -126.94 40.69
C CYS A 750 -11.21 -127.25 41.90
N THR A 751 -10.70 -126.26 42.63
CA THR A 751 -9.65 -126.46 43.66
C THR A 751 -10.14 -126.36 45.10
N ILE A 752 -11.41 -126.04 45.33
CA ILE A 752 -11.96 -125.75 46.68
C ILE A 752 -12.63 -126.97 47.32
N GLN A 753 -12.87 -128.05 46.55
CA GLN A 753 -13.82 -129.11 46.93
C GLN A 753 -13.19 -130.31 47.68
N ASP A 754 -11.86 -130.42 47.74
CA ASP A 754 -11.15 -131.65 48.18
C ASP A 754 -10.42 -131.54 49.53
N MET A 755 -10.48 -130.42 50.26
CA MET A 755 -9.53 -130.09 51.35
C MET A 755 -10.18 -129.44 52.60
N GLN A 756 -11.18 -130.06 53.26
CA GLN A 756 -11.90 -129.37 54.35
C GLN A 756 -12.30 -130.08 55.67
N GLU A 757 -12.29 -131.42 55.85
CA GLU A 757 -13.05 -132.02 57.00
C GLU A 757 -12.30 -132.77 58.15
N GLU A 758 -11.10 -133.36 58.00
CA GLU A 758 -10.67 -134.42 58.97
C GLU A 758 -9.51 -134.14 59.97
N LEU A 759 -8.77 -133.02 59.91
CA LEU A 759 -7.57 -132.82 60.77
C LEU A 759 -7.57 -131.54 61.65
N GLU A 760 -8.67 -130.79 61.65
CA GLU A 760 -8.71 -129.39 62.11
C GLU A 760 -8.72 -129.20 63.65
N GLU A 761 -9.41 -130.03 64.44
CA GLU A 761 -9.81 -129.62 65.81
C GLU A 761 -8.90 -130.11 66.94
N ARG A 762 -8.40 -131.36 66.91
CA ARG A 762 -7.84 -132.01 68.11
C ARG A 762 -6.38 -131.67 68.43
N LEU A 763 -5.61 -131.15 67.47
CA LEU A 763 -4.22 -130.73 67.71
C LEU A 763 -4.11 -129.25 68.13
N ARG A 764 -5.15 -128.43 67.88
CA ARG A 764 -5.10 -126.97 68.07
C ARG A 764 -5.02 -126.53 69.53
N GLN A 765 -5.64 -127.25 70.47
CA GLN A 765 -5.83 -126.74 71.84
C GLN A 765 -4.59 -126.87 72.74
N GLN A 766 -3.78 -127.93 72.61
CA GLN A 766 -2.59 -128.10 73.46
C GLN A 766 -1.40 -127.23 73.02
N HIS A 767 -1.14 -127.10 71.71
CA HIS A 767 -0.12 -126.17 71.22
C HIS A 767 -0.48 -124.69 71.44
N HIS A 768 -1.74 -124.34 71.71
CA HIS A 768 -2.17 -122.94 71.87
C HIS A 768 -1.48 -122.26 73.07
N MET A 769 -1.49 -122.90 74.24
CA MET A 769 -1.03 -122.27 75.49
C MET A 769 0.50 -122.15 75.58
N GLU A 770 1.25 -123.14 75.08
CA GLU A 770 2.72 -123.08 75.05
C GLU A 770 3.23 -122.09 73.99
N LEU A 771 2.53 -121.95 72.86
CA LEU A 771 2.83 -120.88 71.91
C LEU A 771 2.43 -119.50 72.45
N GLN A 772 1.39 -119.36 73.28
CA GLN A 772 0.97 -118.06 73.81
C GLN A 772 2.04 -117.43 74.71
N SER A 773 2.55 -118.14 75.72
CA SER A 773 3.56 -117.58 76.64
C SER A 773 4.87 -117.22 75.92
N LEU A 774 5.33 -118.06 74.99
CA LEU A 774 6.52 -117.79 74.19
C LEU A 774 6.30 -116.65 73.18
N ARG A 775 5.11 -116.54 72.58
CA ARG A 775 4.72 -115.40 71.74
C ARG A 775 4.64 -114.11 72.53
N GLU A 776 4.20 -114.11 73.78
CA GLU A 776 4.11 -112.90 74.59
C GLU A 776 5.49 -112.31 74.94
N VAL A 777 6.46 -113.17 75.29
CA VAL A 777 7.85 -112.75 75.52
C VAL A 777 8.51 -112.25 74.23
N HIS A 778 8.34 -112.97 73.10
CA HIS A 778 8.85 -112.49 71.81
C HIS A 778 8.14 -111.21 71.33
N ARG A 779 6.84 -111.06 71.59
CA ARG A 779 6.07 -109.84 71.28
C ARG A 779 6.64 -108.65 72.04
N GLN A 780 6.87 -108.77 73.35
CA GLN A 780 7.47 -107.69 74.15
C GLN A 780 8.86 -107.30 73.65
N ASN A 781 9.72 -108.28 73.33
CA ASN A 781 11.07 -108.00 72.80
C ASN A 781 11.06 -107.42 71.37
N ILE A 782 10.06 -107.77 70.55
CA ILE A 782 9.86 -107.17 69.22
C ILE A 782 9.26 -105.77 69.36
N GLU A 783 8.38 -105.52 70.33
CA GLU A 783 7.80 -104.19 70.60
C GLU A 783 8.86 -103.21 71.11
N THR A 784 9.78 -103.63 71.99
CA THR A 784 10.89 -102.76 72.44
C THR A 784 11.90 -102.48 71.33
N LEU A 785 12.31 -103.49 70.55
CA LEU A 785 13.19 -103.28 69.39
C LEU A 785 12.53 -102.42 68.31
N LYS A 786 11.22 -102.59 68.06
CA LYS A 786 10.45 -101.70 67.17
C LYS A 786 10.48 -100.28 67.69
N GLN A 787 10.10 -100.03 68.95
CA GLN A 787 10.09 -98.69 69.54
C GLN A 787 11.47 -98.01 69.47
N GLN A 788 12.56 -98.75 69.67
CA GLN A 788 13.92 -98.24 69.49
C GLN A 788 14.20 -97.87 68.03
N SER A 789 13.95 -98.78 67.08
CA SER A 789 14.14 -98.51 65.65
C SER A 789 13.22 -97.40 65.10
N GLU A 790 12.02 -97.28 65.63
CA GLU A 790 11.05 -96.22 65.28
C GLU A 790 11.52 -94.88 65.84
N GLN A 791 12.06 -94.83 67.06
CA GLN A 791 12.68 -93.61 67.63
C GLN A 791 13.90 -93.17 66.82
N GLU A 792 14.82 -94.08 66.48
CA GLU A 792 16.01 -93.78 65.67
C GLU A 792 15.65 -93.35 64.23
N LEU A 793 14.67 -94.02 63.60
CA LEU A 793 14.13 -93.59 62.31
C LEU A 793 13.40 -92.24 62.40
N GLN A 794 12.80 -91.92 63.55
CA GLN A 794 12.09 -90.66 63.74
C GLN A 794 13.03 -89.49 64.03
N THR A 795 14.13 -89.69 64.77
CA THR A 795 15.20 -88.67 64.88
C THR A 795 15.87 -88.43 63.54
N LEU A 796 16.24 -89.48 62.81
CA LEU A 796 16.87 -89.35 61.49
C LEU A 796 15.93 -88.68 60.47
N ARG A 797 14.61 -88.91 60.56
CA ARG A 797 13.61 -88.17 59.78
C ARG A 797 13.60 -86.69 60.12
N PHE A 798 13.60 -86.31 61.40
CA PHE A 798 13.63 -84.89 61.79
C PHE A 798 14.93 -84.20 61.33
N GLU A 799 16.08 -84.87 61.47
CA GLU A 799 17.38 -84.35 61.00
C GLU A 799 17.37 -84.11 59.48
N LEU A 800 16.95 -85.10 58.68
CA LEU A 800 16.83 -84.97 57.22
C LEU A 800 15.75 -83.95 56.79
N GLU A 801 14.66 -83.81 57.55
CA GLU A 801 13.62 -82.81 57.28
C GLU A 801 14.12 -81.38 57.57
N ASP A 802 14.91 -81.19 58.62
CA ASP A 802 15.50 -79.89 58.97
C ASP A 802 16.70 -79.52 58.08
N GLU A 803 17.53 -80.48 57.66
CA GLU A 803 18.50 -80.29 56.58
C GLU A 803 17.80 -79.90 55.26
N GLY A 804 16.71 -80.59 54.92
CA GLY A 804 15.87 -80.27 53.76
C GLY A 804 15.28 -78.86 53.83
N LYS A 805 14.75 -78.45 54.99
CA LYS A 805 14.27 -77.07 55.23
C LYS A 805 15.41 -76.05 55.10
N ALA A 806 16.59 -76.34 55.63
CA ALA A 806 17.75 -75.45 55.56
C ALA A 806 18.23 -75.25 54.11
N MET A 807 18.33 -76.34 53.33
CA MET A 807 18.70 -76.28 51.91
C MET A 807 17.63 -75.58 51.06
N LEU A 808 16.35 -75.80 51.34
CA LEU A 808 15.26 -75.05 50.70
C LEU A 808 15.28 -73.56 51.10
N ALA A 809 15.69 -73.22 52.31
CA ALA A 809 15.85 -71.83 52.75
C ALA A 809 17.03 -71.13 52.07
N SER A 810 18.19 -71.80 51.91
CA SER A 810 19.32 -71.23 51.17
C SER A 810 19.00 -71.05 49.68
N LEU A 811 18.42 -72.06 49.02
CA LEU A 811 17.97 -71.96 47.63
C LEU A 811 16.94 -70.85 47.41
N ARG A 812 15.99 -70.66 48.34
CA ARG A 812 15.05 -69.52 48.32
C ARG A 812 15.76 -68.19 48.52
N SER A 813 16.77 -68.11 49.39
CA SER A 813 17.56 -66.90 49.60
C SER A 813 18.39 -66.54 48.36
N GLU A 814 19.03 -67.52 47.72
CA GLU A 814 19.79 -67.34 46.47
C GLU A 814 18.89 -66.94 45.31
N LEU A 815 17.75 -67.61 45.11
CA LEU A 815 16.77 -67.24 44.08
C LEU A 815 16.21 -65.82 44.31
N ASN A 816 15.91 -65.45 45.56
CA ASN A 816 15.46 -64.09 45.90
C ASN A 816 16.57 -63.05 45.67
N HIS A 817 17.85 -63.39 45.93
CA HIS A 817 18.98 -62.50 45.66
C HIS A 817 19.20 -62.31 44.15
N LEU A 818 19.11 -63.39 43.36
CA LEU A 818 19.18 -63.34 41.90
C LEU A 818 18.03 -62.52 41.31
N HIS A 819 16.78 -62.75 41.77
CA HIS A 819 15.64 -61.92 41.36
C HIS A 819 15.80 -60.45 41.77
N ALA A 820 16.27 -60.15 42.99
CA ALA A 820 16.52 -58.79 43.43
C ALA A 820 17.59 -58.09 42.58
N SER A 821 18.70 -58.77 42.27
CA SER A 821 19.78 -58.22 41.44
C SER A 821 19.34 -58.01 39.98
N ALA A 822 18.54 -58.92 39.42
CA ALA A 822 17.97 -58.77 38.08
C ALA A 822 16.96 -57.61 38.01
N ILE A 823 16.10 -57.46 39.02
CA ILE A 823 15.16 -56.32 39.12
C ILE A 823 15.93 -55.00 39.25
N GLU A 824 16.99 -54.96 40.05
CA GLU A 824 17.78 -53.74 40.26
C GLU A 824 18.60 -53.37 39.02
N HIS A 825 19.15 -54.36 38.29
CA HIS A 825 19.76 -54.12 36.97
C HIS A 825 18.73 -53.60 35.96
N LEU A 826 17.53 -54.19 35.91
CA LEU A 826 16.48 -53.74 34.99
C LEU A 826 16.01 -52.31 35.30
N ARG A 827 15.91 -51.95 36.59
CA ARG A 827 15.68 -50.57 37.04
C ARG A 827 16.79 -49.63 36.60
N GLN A 828 18.06 -50.02 36.75
CA GLN A 828 19.20 -49.19 36.36
C GLN A 828 19.25 -48.98 34.83
N SER A 829 19.02 -50.02 34.02
CA SER A 829 18.90 -49.89 32.57
C SER A 829 17.75 -48.95 32.20
N HIS A 830 16.55 -49.14 32.77
CA HIS A 830 15.41 -48.27 32.48
C HIS A 830 15.62 -46.82 32.98
N GLN A 831 16.35 -46.62 34.08
CA GLN A 831 16.71 -45.29 34.56
C GLN A 831 17.76 -44.60 33.67
N GLN A 832 18.66 -45.36 33.03
CA GLN A 832 19.59 -44.87 32.01
C GLN A 832 18.86 -44.53 30.70
N GLU A 833 17.99 -45.42 30.21
CA GLU A 833 17.14 -45.20 29.02
C GLU A 833 16.26 -43.96 29.18
N THR A 834 15.57 -43.82 30.33
CA THR A 834 14.71 -42.65 30.59
C THR A 834 15.50 -41.37 30.90
N ALA A 835 16.79 -41.46 31.24
CA ALA A 835 17.68 -40.30 31.29
C ALA A 835 18.16 -39.90 29.88
N ALA A 836 18.53 -40.88 29.05
CA ALA A 836 18.93 -40.65 27.65
C ALA A 836 17.78 -40.02 26.83
N ALA A 837 16.58 -40.59 26.90
CA ALA A 837 15.40 -40.06 26.21
C ALA A 837 15.01 -38.64 26.68
N LYS A 838 15.26 -38.29 27.96
CA LYS A 838 15.10 -36.91 28.45
C LYS A 838 16.17 -35.98 27.87
N GLN A 839 17.42 -36.41 27.82
CA GLN A 839 18.50 -35.63 27.23
C GLN A 839 18.29 -35.39 25.73
N GLU A 840 17.80 -36.40 25.00
CA GLU A 840 17.41 -36.27 23.59
C GLU A 840 16.24 -35.30 23.40
N LEU A 841 15.23 -35.34 24.28
CA LEU A 841 14.12 -34.39 24.27
C LEU A 841 14.58 -32.95 24.59
N GLU A 842 15.45 -32.76 25.59
CA GLU A 842 16.03 -31.45 25.90
C GLU A 842 16.89 -30.90 24.74
N ASN A 843 17.68 -31.77 24.10
CA ASN A 843 18.47 -31.40 22.93
C ASN A 843 17.56 -31.00 21.74
N ALA A 844 16.47 -31.74 21.49
CA ALA A 844 15.50 -31.41 20.46
C ALA A 844 14.74 -30.11 20.74
N LEU A 845 14.37 -29.86 22.01
CA LEU A 845 13.75 -28.61 22.43
C LEU A 845 14.70 -27.41 22.27
N GLU A 846 15.99 -27.55 22.58
CA GLU A 846 16.95 -26.47 22.37
C GLU A 846 17.28 -26.26 20.88
N GLN A 847 17.32 -27.30 20.05
CA GLN A 847 17.36 -27.15 18.59
C GLN A 847 16.13 -26.41 18.06
N SER A 848 14.93 -26.73 18.54
CA SER A 848 13.69 -26.03 18.17
C SER A 848 13.73 -24.55 18.59
N ARG A 849 14.30 -24.23 19.76
CA ARG A 849 14.49 -22.84 20.21
C ARG A 849 15.55 -22.09 19.39
N ILE A 850 16.60 -22.76 18.93
CA ILE A 850 17.59 -22.15 18.03
C ILE A 850 16.93 -21.80 16.70
N GLN A 851 16.17 -22.73 16.11
CA GLN A 851 15.38 -22.48 14.89
C GLN A 851 14.35 -21.36 15.09
N GLU A 852 13.67 -21.31 16.24
CA GLU A 852 12.74 -20.22 16.59
C GLU A 852 13.46 -18.86 16.66
N ARG A 853 14.66 -18.78 17.28
CA ARG A 853 15.48 -17.56 17.30
C ARG A 853 15.95 -17.16 15.89
N GLU A 854 16.35 -18.11 15.07
CA GLU A 854 16.76 -17.87 13.67
C GLU A 854 15.60 -17.34 12.83
N LEU A 855 14.40 -17.92 12.97
CA LEU A 855 13.19 -17.45 12.31
C LEU A 855 12.76 -16.06 12.81
N LEU A 856 12.84 -15.79 14.11
CA LEU A 856 12.57 -14.46 14.68
C LEU A 856 13.58 -13.41 14.20
N SER A 857 14.87 -13.76 14.13
CA SER A 857 15.90 -12.89 13.52
C SER A 857 15.57 -12.62 12.05
N ARG A 858 15.16 -13.65 11.30
CA ARG A 858 14.81 -13.51 9.88
C ARG A 858 13.55 -12.67 9.67
N ILE A 859 12.59 -12.74 10.58
CA ILE A 859 11.41 -11.86 10.60
C ILE A 859 11.84 -10.40 10.88
N SER A 860 12.79 -10.18 11.81
CA SER A 860 13.36 -8.86 12.07
C SER A 860 14.08 -8.29 10.84
N ASP A 861 14.94 -9.09 10.17
CA ASP A 861 15.62 -8.69 8.92
C ASP A 861 14.61 -8.22 7.86
N LEU A 862 13.51 -8.97 7.69
CA LEU A 862 12.48 -8.69 6.69
C LEU A 862 11.62 -7.47 7.08
N GLN A 863 11.37 -7.25 8.38
CA GLN A 863 10.72 -6.02 8.87
C GLN A 863 11.62 -4.79 8.68
N GLU A 864 12.93 -4.93 8.86
CA GLU A 864 13.91 -3.90 8.49
C GLU A 864 13.94 -3.66 6.99
N GLU A 865 13.92 -4.71 6.16
CA GLU A 865 13.88 -4.52 4.70
C GLU A 865 12.59 -3.83 4.25
N VAL A 866 11.44 -4.18 4.84
CA VAL A 866 10.16 -3.50 4.59
C VAL A 866 10.18 -2.04 5.05
N THR A 867 10.79 -1.70 6.19
CA THR A 867 10.90 -0.29 6.63
C THR A 867 11.88 0.50 5.76
N ARG A 868 13.02 -0.08 5.36
CA ARG A 868 13.94 0.52 4.38
C ARG A 868 13.24 0.79 3.04
N ARG A 869 12.45 -0.17 2.52
CA ARG A 869 11.65 -0.01 1.30
C ARG A 869 10.55 1.06 1.46
N LYS A 870 9.85 1.11 2.60
CA LYS A 870 8.85 2.17 2.89
C LYS A 870 9.49 3.57 2.94
N ASN A 871 10.65 3.70 3.56
CA ASN A 871 11.38 4.97 3.61
C ASN A 871 11.79 5.40 2.19
N HIS A 872 12.32 4.49 1.37
CA HIS A 872 12.66 4.79 -0.03
C HIS A 872 11.44 5.19 -0.88
N ILE A 873 10.26 4.58 -0.65
CA ILE A 873 9.01 5.03 -1.29
C ILE A 873 8.66 6.46 -0.83
N ALA A 874 8.76 6.76 0.47
CA ALA A 874 8.52 8.12 0.98
C ALA A 874 9.52 9.15 0.43
N ASP A 875 10.80 8.79 0.24
CA ASP A 875 11.81 9.63 -0.42
C ASP A 875 11.40 9.91 -1.88
N LEU A 876 10.97 8.89 -2.62
CA LEU A 876 10.49 9.02 -4.00
C LEU A 876 9.19 9.84 -4.10
N ASP A 877 8.24 9.67 -3.18
CA ASP A 877 7.02 10.50 -3.10
C ASP A 877 7.37 11.97 -2.83
N HIS A 878 8.41 12.24 -2.03
CA HIS A 878 8.91 13.58 -1.79
C HIS A 878 9.60 14.17 -3.03
N GLU A 879 10.41 13.37 -3.74
CA GLU A 879 11.04 13.76 -5.00
C GLU A 879 9.98 14.07 -6.07
N ILE A 880 8.95 13.22 -6.20
CA ILE A 880 7.76 13.44 -7.03
C ILE A 880 7.01 14.72 -6.62
N HIS A 881 6.88 15.02 -5.32
CA HIS A 881 6.30 16.29 -4.87
C HIS A 881 7.11 17.50 -5.34
N THR A 882 8.44 17.50 -5.11
CA THR A 882 9.29 18.62 -5.56
C THR A 882 9.31 18.77 -7.08
N LEU A 883 9.25 17.67 -7.85
CA LEU A 883 9.12 17.72 -9.30
C LEU A 883 7.76 18.31 -9.73
N ASN A 884 6.66 17.97 -9.06
CA ASN A 884 5.35 18.57 -9.32
C ASN A 884 5.29 20.06 -8.94
N GLU A 885 5.96 20.47 -7.85
CA GLU A 885 6.11 21.89 -7.49
C GLU A 885 6.91 22.65 -8.55
N ASN A 886 8.03 22.09 -9.03
CA ASN A 886 8.85 22.65 -10.11
C ASN A 886 8.09 22.72 -11.45
N ILE A 887 7.26 21.71 -11.76
CA ILE A 887 6.36 21.76 -12.92
C ILE A 887 5.30 22.85 -12.73
N SER A 888 4.77 23.04 -11.51
CA SER A 888 3.81 24.11 -11.20
C SER A 888 4.40 25.51 -11.34
N THR A 889 5.65 25.74 -10.89
CA THR A 889 6.34 27.03 -11.06
C THR A 889 6.66 27.29 -12.52
N LEU A 890 7.26 26.32 -13.24
CA LEU A 890 7.53 26.44 -14.68
C LEU A 890 6.25 26.67 -15.51
N THR A 891 5.12 26.05 -15.14
CA THR A 891 3.83 26.29 -15.80
C THR A 891 3.34 27.72 -15.57
N LYS A 892 3.46 28.25 -14.34
CA LYS A 892 3.11 29.64 -14.03
C LYS A 892 4.03 30.64 -14.74
N GLU A 893 5.32 30.34 -14.87
CA GLU A 893 6.26 31.15 -15.65
C GLU A 893 5.94 31.13 -17.14
N LEU A 894 5.58 29.97 -17.71
CA LEU A 894 5.07 29.84 -19.08
C LEU A 894 3.78 30.63 -19.31
N GLU A 895 2.83 30.58 -18.37
CA GLU A 895 1.62 31.41 -18.42
C GLU A 895 1.93 32.90 -18.37
N LEU A 896 2.84 33.34 -17.49
CA LEU A 896 3.25 34.74 -17.38
C LEU A 896 3.95 35.20 -18.66
N LYS A 897 4.85 34.40 -19.23
CA LYS A 897 5.49 34.67 -20.52
C LYS A 897 4.50 34.66 -21.68
N GLY A 898 3.50 33.77 -21.66
CA GLY A 898 2.38 33.79 -22.61
C GLY A 898 1.56 35.08 -22.54
N LYS A 899 1.21 35.53 -21.33
CA LYS A 899 0.52 36.81 -21.07
C LYS A 899 1.37 38.01 -21.52
N GLU A 900 2.68 37.96 -21.29
CA GLU A 900 3.64 39.01 -21.70
C GLU A 900 3.80 39.08 -23.23
N VAL A 901 3.91 37.94 -23.92
CA VAL A 901 3.93 37.87 -25.39
C VAL A 901 2.60 38.35 -25.99
N LEU A 902 1.46 37.98 -25.40
CA LEU A 902 0.15 38.49 -25.81
C LEU A 902 0.03 40.01 -25.63
N LYS A 903 0.55 40.54 -24.52
CA LYS A 903 0.62 41.98 -24.26
C LYS A 903 1.46 42.70 -25.32
N ILE A 904 2.71 42.27 -25.54
CA ILE A 904 3.61 42.84 -26.56
C ILE A 904 2.96 42.79 -27.96
N ARG A 905 2.31 41.66 -28.31
CA ARG A 905 1.58 41.53 -29.58
C ARG A 905 0.38 42.48 -29.67
N SER A 906 -0.33 42.73 -28.57
CA SER A 906 -1.45 43.67 -28.53
C SER A 906 -1.00 45.12 -28.68
N GLU A 907 0.12 45.49 -28.03
CA GLU A 907 0.74 46.81 -28.10
C GLU A 907 1.31 47.08 -29.49
N ALA A 908 2.03 46.11 -30.08
CA ALA A 908 2.51 46.19 -31.46
C ALA A 908 1.35 46.34 -32.47
N ASN A 909 0.29 45.53 -32.34
CA ASN A 909 -0.91 45.67 -33.18
C ASN A 909 -1.63 47.02 -32.98
N GLN A 910 -1.55 47.63 -31.80
CA GLN A 910 -2.10 48.97 -31.54
C GLN A 910 -1.23 50.08 -32.17
N GLN A 911 0.09 49.94 -32.12
CA GLN A 911 1.04 50.85 -32.80
C GLN A 911 0.90 50.77 -34.33
N ILE A 912 0.77 49.57 -34.90
CA ILE A 912 0.51 49.37 -36.33
C ILE A 912 -0.78 50.10 -36.75
N ARG A 913 -1.90 49.85 -36.05
CA ARG A 913 -3.18 50.52 -36.35
C ARG A 913 -3.14 52.04 -36.18
N ALA A 914 -2.35 52.56 -35.22
CA ALA A 914 -2.13 54.00 -35.08
C ALA A 914 -1.35 54.58 -36.27
N HIS A 915 -0.28 53.90 -36.71
CA HIS A 915 0.50 54.29 -37.89
C HIS A 915 -0.33 54.21 -39.19
N GLU A 916 -1.13 53.15 -39.38
CA GLU A 916 -2.07 53.01 -40.49
C GLU A 916 -3.07 54.18 -40.50
N GLN A 917 -3.71 54.47 -39.35
CA GLN A 917 -4.70 55.55 -39.26
C GLN A 917 -4.09 56.93 -39.53
N ASP A 918 -2.88 57.20 -39.05
CA ASP A 918 -2.19 58.48 -39.31
C ASP A 918 -1.64 58.59 -40.74
N LEU A 919 -1.34 57.47 -41.40
CA LEU A 919 -1.01 57.43 -42.82
C LEU A 919 -2.26 57.70 -43.67
N CYS A 920 -3.40 57.09 -43.36
CA CYS A 920 -4.69 57.39 -43.99
C CYS A 920 -5.05 58.88 -43.84
N LYS A 921 -5.00 59.44 -42.62
CA LYS A 921 -5.25 60.88 -42.40
C LYS A 921 -4.31 61.79 -43.18
N LYS A 922 -3.06 61.39 -43.44
CA LYS A 922 -2.12 62.16 -44.29
C LYS A 922 -2.58 62.14 -45.73
N HIS A 923 -2.85 60.94 -46.27
CA HIS A 923 -3.32 60.78 -47.64
C HIS A 923 -4.66 61.48 -47.88
N GLU A 924 -5.59 61.44 -46.93
CA GLU A 924 -6.85 62.20 -46.97
C GLU A 924 -6.63 63.72 -47.06
N ARG A 925 -5.67 64.28 -46.31
CA ARG A 925 -5.31 65.70 -46.40
C ARG A 925 -4.66 66.04 -47.74
N GLU A 926 -3.69 65.23 -48.18
CA GLU A 926 -3.01 65.41 -49.47
C GLU A 926 -4.02 65.38 -50.64
N MET A 927 -4.97 64.44 -50.62
CA MET A 927 -6.05 64.36 -51.60
C MET A 927 -7.04 65.53 -51.49
N ALA A 928 -7.35 66.01 -50.29
CA ALA A 928 -8.20 67.19 -50.10
C ALA A 928 -7.52 68.47 -50.60
N GLU A 929 -6.22 68.65 -50.34
CA GLU A 929 -5.41 69.77 -50.81
C GLU A 929 -5.26 69.76 -52.34
N MET A 930 -4.96 68.61 -52.94
CA MET A 930 -4.92 68.46 -54.40
C MET A 930 -6.27 68.75 -55.06
N ASN A 931 -7.39 68.28 -54.48
CA ASN A 931 -8.73 68.62 -54.97
C ASN A 931 -9.03 70.13 -54.80
N ALA A 932 -8.62 70.76 -53.70
CA ALA A 932 -8.81 72.20 -53.49
C ALA A 932 -7.99 73.04 -54.49
N LEU A 933 -6.75 72.64 -54.79
CA LEU A 933 -5.92 73.25 -55.82
C LEU A 933 -6.55 73.08 -57.21
N HIS A 934 -6.92 71.86 -57.60
CA HIS A 934 -7.52 71.58 -58.90
C HIS A 934 -8.83 72.36 -59.14
N ASN A 935 -9.71 72.44 -58.12
CA ASN A 935 -10.92 73.26 -58.18
C ASN A 935 -10.59 74.76 -58.34
N ARG A 936 -9.59 75.26 -57.62
CA ARG A 936 -9.16 76.67 -57.72
C ARG A 936 -8.55 77.00 -59.09
N GLU A 937 -7.74 76.11 -59.65
CA GLU A 937 -7.18 76.23 -61.00
C GLU A 937 -8.28 76.21 -62.06
N THR A 938 -9.23 75.27 -61.96
CA THR A 938 -10.39 75.18 -62.85
C THR A 938 -11.24 76.45 -62.79
N GLN A 939 -11.46 76.99 -61.59
CA GLN A 939 -12.24 78.23 -61.42
C GLN A 939 -11.49 79.48 -61.89
N ASN A 940 -10.15 79.53 -61.79
CA ASN A 940 -9.33 80.56 -62.42
C ASN A 940 -9.45 80.49 -63.96
N MET A 941 -9.32 79.30 -64.54
CA MET A 941 -9.46 79.06 -65.99
C MET A 941 -10.83 79.48 -66.51
N LEU A 942 -11.91 79.19 -65.77
CA LEU A 942 -13.27 79.65 -66.11
C LEU A 942 -13.40 81.18 -65.99
N SER A 943 -12.78 81.79 -64.97
CA SER A 943 -12.68 83.26 -64.83
C SER A 943 -12.02 83.88 -66.06
N ASP A 944 -10.91 83.32 -66.50
CA ASP A 944 -10.08 83.92 -67.56
C ASP A 944 -10.65 83.66 -68.95
N PHE A 945 -11.32 82.52 -69.15
CA PHE A 945 -12.18 82.27 -70.32
C PHE A 945 -13.32 83.30 -70.41
N ASN A 946 -14.01 83.59 -69.30
CA ASN A 946 -15.10 84.58 -69.28
C ASN A 946 -14.58 85.99 -69.59
N LYS A 947 -13.46 86.42 -69.00
CA LYS A 947 -12.79 87.70 -69.35
C LYS A 947 -12.43 87.78 -70.83
N ALA A 948 -11.89 86.70 -71.39
CA ALA A 948 -11.57 86.64 -72.83
C ALA A 948 -12.84 86.73 -73.70
N GLN A 949 -13.95 86.10 -73.26
CA GLN A 949 -15.24 86.18 -73.95
C GLN A 949 -15.86 87.59 -73.85
N GLU A 950 -15.68 88.30 -72.74
CA GLU A 950 -16.10 89.70 -72.58
C GLU A 950 -15.28 90.64 -73.46
N LEU A 951 -13.94 90.54 -73.45
CA LEU A 951 -13.07 91.31 -74.35
C LEU A 951 -13.38 91.05 -75.83
N LEU A 952 -13.84 89.85 -76.20
CA LEU A 952 -14.33 89.54 -77.54
C LEU A 952 -15.67 90.22 -77.85
N LYS A 953 -16.63 90.23 -76.91
CA LYS A 953 -17.92 90.96 -77.06
C LYS A 953 -17.67 92.47 -77.20
N ASP A 954 -16.83 93.04 -76.35
CA ASP A 954 -16.47 94.46 -76.38
C ASP A 954 -15.84 94.83 -77.72
N LYS A 955 -14.88 94.02 -78.21
CA LYS A 955 -14.24 94.22 -79.52
C LYS A 955 -15.22 94.08 -80.69
N ILE A 956 -16.19 93.18 -80.61
CA ILE A 956 -17.29 93.09 -81.59
C ILE A 956 -18.15 94.37 -81.55
N SER A 957 -18.52 94.86 -80.37
CA SER A 957 -19.31 96.09 -80.24
C SER A 957 -18.57 97.33 -80.76
N ALA A 958 -17.27 97.44 -80.49
CA ALA A 958 -16.43 98.52 -81.00
C ALA A 958 -16.29 98.48 -82.53
N LEU A 959 -16.21 97.29 -83.11
CA LEU A 959 -16.23 97.10 -84.57
C LEU A 959 -17.59 97.43 -85.19
N GLN A 960 -18.70 97.12 -84.50
CA GLN A 960 -20.05 97.50 -84.92
C GLN A 960 -20.24 99.03 -84.91
N ILE A 961 -19.83 99.72 -83.83
CA ILE A 961 -19.87 101.18 -83.74
C ILE A 961 -19.00 101.83 -84.82
N LEU A 962 -17.80 101.28 -85.08
CA LEU A 962 -16.93 101.78 -86.15
C LEU A 962 -17.54 101.57 -87.54
N LEU A 963 -18.21 100.43 -87.77
CA LEU A 963 -18.92 100.13 -89.00
C LEU A 963 -20.07 101.12 -89.22
N GLU A 964 -20.94 101.31 -88.23
CA GLU A 964 -22.05 102.28 -88.27
C GLU A 964 -21.54 103.71 -88.55
N ALA A 965 -20.45 104.14 -87.89
CA ALA A 965 -19.83 105.45 -88.15
C ALA A 965 -19.21 105.57 -89.56
N THR A 966 -18.76 104.47 -90.17
CA THR A 966 -18.33 104.48 -91.60
C THR A 966 -19.51 104.47 -92.57
N GLU A 967 -20.61 103.76 -92.24
CA GLU A 967 -21.84 103.82 -93.03
C GLU A 967 -22.46 105.22 -92.99
N GLU A 968 -22.50 105.88 -91.84
CA GLU A 968 -23.02 107.25 -91.72
C GLU A 968 -22.19 108.24 -92.56
N LYS A 969 -20.86 108.13 -92.53
CA LYS A 969 -19.97 108.92 -93.40
C LYS A 969 -20.16 108.62 -94.89
N PHE A 970 -20.53 107.39 -95.26
CA PHE A 970 -20.86 107.04 -96.64
C PHE A 970 -22.22 107.61 -97.07
N ARG A 971 -23.23 107.55 -96.19
CA ARG A 971 -24.58 108.10 -96.43
C ARG A 971 -24.58 109.63 -96.53
N ASN A 972 -23.74 110.29 -95.72
CA ASN A 972 -23.62 111.76 -95.65
C ASN A 972 -22.54 112.34 -96.60
N ARG A 973 -22.17 111.60 -97.66
CA ARG A 973 -21.17 112.04 -98.63
C ARG A 973 -21.72 113.12 -99.57
N GLU A 974 -20.96 114.20 -99.75
CA GLU A 974 -21.29 115.28 -100.69
C GLU A 974 -21.39 114.79 -102.15
N SER A 975 -22.36 115.34 -102.90
CA SER A 975 -22.55 115.05 -104.33
C SER A 975 -21.38 115.55 -105.17
N ARG A 976 -21.11 114.91 -106.31
CA ARG A 976 -19.95 115.23 -107.14
C ARG A 976 -20.15 116.55 -107.89
N PRO A 977 -19.06 117.24 -108.29
CA PRO A 977 -19.18 118.42 -109.15
C PRO A 977 -19.87 118.09 -110.48
N GLU A 978 -19.68 116.88 -111.02
CA GLU A 978 -20.43 116.40 -112.20
C GLU A 978 -21.95 116.40 -111.95
N ASP A 979 -22.40 115.85 -110.81
CA ASP A 979 -23.82 115.79 -110.42
C ASP A 979 -24.40 117.20 -110.27
N LEU A 980 -23.65 118.10 -109.63
CA LEU A 980 -24.06 119.49 -109.40
C LEU A 980 -24.18 120.29 -110.71
N GLN A 981 -23.29 120.06 -111.68
CA GLN A 981 -23.38 120.68 -112.99
C GLN A 981 -24.58 120.15 -113.79
N MET A 982 -24.80 118.83 -113.83
CA MET A 982 -25.99 118.25 -114.47
C MET A 982 -27.28 118.75 -113.80
N ILE A 983 -27.30 118.92 -112.48
CA ILE A 983 -28.44 119.54 -111.75
C ILE A 983 -28.64 121.01 -112.15
N ALA A 984 -27.60 121.76 -112.49
CA ALA A 984 -27.72 123.13 -112.99
C ALA A 984 -28.31 123.16 -114.41
N GLU A 985 -27.76 122.38 -115.34
CA GLU A 985 -28.25 122.26 -116.72
C GLU A 985 -29.70 121.75 -116.78
N LEU A 986 -30.07 120.80 -115.91
CA LEU A 986 -31.45 120.32 -115.76
C LEU A 986 -32.39 121.40 -115.21
N LYS A 987 -31.92 122.28 -114.30
CA LYS A 987 -32.72 123.42 -113.81
C LYS A 987 -32.94 124.47 -114.91
N GLU A 988 -31.93 124.76 -115.71
CA GLU A 988 -32.05 125.69 -116.84
C GLU A 988 -33.04 125.17 -117.90
N MET A 989 -32.92 123.89 -118.30
CA MET A 989 -33.90 123.23 -119.17
C MET A 989 -35.33 123.14 -118.59
N VAL A 990 -35.49 123.23 -117.27
CA VAL A 990 -36.80 123.33 -116.61
C VAL A 990 -37.34 124.76 -116.71
N THR A 991 -36.53 125.78 -116.41
CA THR A 991 -36.97 127.19 -116.52
C THR A 991 -37.30 127.57 -117.96
N GLU A 992 -36.54 127.10 -118.95
CA GLU A 992 -36.88 127.25 -120.37
C GLU A 992 -38.27 126.68 -120.68
N ARG A 993 -38.55 125.43 -120.27
CA ARG A 993 -39.85 124.79 -120.44
C ARG A 993 -40.97 125.52 -119.71
N GLU A 994 -40.72 126.05 -118.51
CA GLU A 994 -41.70 126.88 -117.79
C GLU A 994 -42.03 128.17 -118.55
N THR A 995 -41.05 128.84 -119.20
CA THR A 995 -41.35 130.01 -120.04
C THR A 995 -42.15 129.64 -121.29
N LEU A 996 -41.90 128.48 -121.90
CA LEU A 996 -42.66 127.99 -123.05
C LEU A 996 -44.10 127.63 -122.65
N VAL A 997 -44.29 126.92 -121.53
CA VAL A 997 -45.61 126.62 -120.95
C VAL A 997 -46.37 127.91 -120.64
N LYS A 998 -45.70 128.96 -120.14
CA LYS A 998 -46.34 130.25 -119.86
C LYS A 998 -46.90 130.90 -121.12
N LYS A 999 -46.15 130.91 -122.23
CA LYS A 999 -46.66 131.39 -123.54
C LYS A 999 -47.90 130.60 -123.98
N LEU A 1000 -47.82 129.26 -123.97
CA LEU A 1000 -48.93 128.37 -124.33
C LEU A 1000 -50.17 128.55 -123.44
N VAL A 1001 -50.02 128.95 -122.17
CA VAL A 1001 -51.12 129.27 -121.25
C VAL A 1001 -51.78 130.60 -121.59
N ASP A 1002 -51.03 131.62 -122.02
CA ASP A 1002 -51.60 132.90 -122.42
C ASP A 1002 -52.22 132.84 -123.84
N ASP A 1003 -51.63 132.08 -124.78
CA ASP A 1003 -52.28 131.73 -126.06
C ASP A 1003 -53.58 130.96 -125.83
N LYS A 1004 -53.60 129.99 -124.90
CA LYS A 1004 -54.82 129.29 -124.49
C LYS A 1004 -55.89 130.25 -123.96
N LYS A 1005 -55.53 131.25 -123.14
CA LYS A 1005 -56.50 132.26 -122.68
C LYS A 1005 -57.12 133.03 -123.85
N PHE A 1006 -56.33 133.42 -124.84
CA PHE A 1006 -56.83 134.13 -126.02
C PHE A 1006 -57.90 133.30 -126.74
N TYR A 1007 -57.61 132.05 -127.08
CA TYR A 1007 -58.59 131.16 -127.72
C TYR A 1007 -59.80 130.84 -126.82
N GLN A 1008 -59.62 130.75 -125.49
CA GLN A 1008 -60.75 130.55 -124.57
C GLN A 1008 -61.70 131.76 -124.53
N LEU A 1009 -61.22 133.00 -124.63
CA LEU A 1009 -62.11 134.16 -124.76
C LEU A 1009 -62.85 134.18 -126.12
N GLU A 1010 -62.19 133.79 -127.21
CA GLU A 1010 -62.84 133.73 -128.53
C GLU A 1010 -63.91 132.62 -128.61
N LEU A 1011 -63.67 131.48 -127.95
CA LEU A 1011 -64.67 130.41 -127.78
C LEU A 1011 -65.88 130.89 -126.96
N VAL A 1012 -65.67 131.50 -125.79
CA VAL A 1012 -66.77 131.99 -124.93
C VAL A 1012 -67.63 133.04 -125.64
N ASN A 1013 -67.04 133.91 -126.47
CA ASN A 1013 -67.80 134.90 -127.27
C ASN A 1013 -68.60 134.29 -128.44
N ARG A 1014 -68.27 133.07 -128.90
CA ARG A 1014 -69.12 132.30 -129.84
C ARG A 1014 -70.18 131.48 -129.12
N GLU A 1015 -69.80 130.82 -128.03
CA GLU A 1015 -70.64 129.94 -127.22
C GLU A 1015 -71.82 130.69 -126.59
N THR A 1016 -71.62 131.94 -126.15
CA THR A 1016 -72.68 132.82 -125.62
C THR A 1016 -73.76 133.22 -126.64
N ASN A 1017 -73.50 133.10 -127.95
CA ASN A 1017 -74.53 133.30 -128.99
C ASN A 1017 -75.26 132.00 -129.37
N PHE A 1018 -74.61 130.83 -129.25
CA PHE A 1018 -75.21 129.55 -129.63
C PHE A 1018 -76.15 128.99 -128.55
N ASN A 1019 -75.79 129.16 -127.27
CA ASN A 1019 -76.54 128.64 -126.11
C ASN A 1019 -77.86 129.40 -125.79
N LYS A 1020 -78.40 130.15 -126.75
CA LYS A 1020 -79.75 130.76 -126.69
C LYS A 1020 -80.83 129.98 -127.44
N VAL A 1021 -80.48 128.91 -128.18
CA VAL A 1021 -81.41 128.26 -129.15
C VAL A 1021 -81.60 126.76 -128.93
N PHE A 1022 -80.61 126.01 -128.44
CA PHE A 1022 -80.71 124.56 -128.20
C PHE A 1022 -80.15 124.13 -126.84
N ASN A 1023 -80.54 122.94 -126.38
CA ASN A 1023 -80.57 122.57 -124.96
C ASN A 1023 -80.10 121.11 -124.71
N ALA A 1024 -79.58 120.85 -123.49
CA ALA A 1024 -79.34 119.54 -122.84
C ALA A 1024 -78.23 118.57 -123.35
N SER A 1025 -77.28 118.27 -122.42
CA SER A 1025 -76.59 116.99 -122.10
C SER A 1025 -76.46 115.86 -123.16
N PRO A 1026 -75.25 115.29 -123.38
CA PRO A 1026 -74.61 114.36 -122.41
C PRO A 1026 -73.09 114.66 -122.19
N ASN A 1027 -72.24 114.03 -121.35
CA ASN A 1027 -72.03 112.63 -120.86
C ASN A 1027 -71.56 111.65 -121.98
N VAL A 1028 -70.67 110.65 -121.81
CA VAL A 1028 -70.17 109.90 -120.63
C VAL A 1028 -68.69 109.43 -120.80
N GLY A 1029 -67.85 109.59 -119.75
CA GLY A 1029 -66.74 108.68 -119.37
C GLY A 1029 -65.54 108.46 -120.33
N VAL A 1030 -64.61 107.51 -120.10
CA VAL A 1030 -64.49 106.43 -119.07
C VAL A 1030 -62.99 106.10 -118.80
N ILE A 1031 -62.63 105.57 -117.60
CA ILE A 1031 -61.35 104.89 -117.21
C ILE A 1031 -60.06 105.77 -117.12
N ASN A 1032 -59.13 105.60 -116.17
CA ASN A 1032 -59.14 105.10 -114.78
C ASN A 1032 -57.88 105.70 -114.06
N PRO A 1033 -57.93 106.26 -112.82
CA PRO A 1033 -57.02 107.34 -112.45
C PRO A 1033 -55.79 106.97 -111.58
N LEU A 1034 -54.78 107.86 -111.62
CA LEU A 1034 -53.54 107.82 -110.85
C LEU A 1034 -53.59 108.67 -109.55
N ILE A 1035 -52.73 108.30 -108.59
CA ILE A 1035 -52.11 109.17 -107.55
C ILE A 1035 -52.97 109.60 -106.32
N LYS A 1036 -52.51 109.14 -105.14
CA LYS A 1036 -52.53 109.73 -103.77
C LYS A 1036 -53.85 110.28 -103.16
N GLN A 1037 -54.12 109.87 -101.92
CA GLN A 1037 -54.78 110.69 -100.89
C GLN A 1037 -53.95 110.75 -99.59
N LYS A 1038 -54.32 111.68 -98.68
CA LYS A 1038 -53.52 112.08 -97.50
C LYS A 1038 -54.39 112.44 -96.28
N ARG A 1039 -54.41 111.56 -95.27
CA ARG A 1039 -54.77 111.81 -93.84
C ARG A 1039 -53.88 110.86 -93.00
N LYS A 1040 -53.38 111.16 -91.79
CA LYS A 1040 -53.67 112.09 -90.68
C LYS A 1040 -54.73 111.59 -89.69
N ASN A 1041 -54.36 111.59 -88.40
CA ASN A 1041 -55.04 111.04 -87.21
C ASN A 1041 -55.05 109.48 -87.16
N ASP A 1042 -55.03 108.82 -85.99
CA ASP A 1042 -55.00 109.36 -84.60
C ASP A 1042 -54.21 108.51 -83.58
N LYS A 1043 -54.08 109.01 -82.35
CA LYS A 1043 -53.39 108.37 -81.21
C LYS A 1043 -54.35 107.66 -80.25
N SER A 1044 -54.09 106.39 -79.95
CA SER A 1044 -54.38 105.75 -78.65
C SER A 1044 -53.54 104.47 -78.53
N ALA A 1045 -52.69 104.23 -77.54
CA ALA A 1045 -52.80 104.36 -76.07
C ALA A 1045 -53.32 103.10 -75.36
N ASN A 1046 -52.35 102.29 -74.92
CA ASN A 1046 -52.32 101.59 -73.63
C ASN A 1046 -53.09 100.27 -73.43
N ARG A 1047 -52.34 99.30 -72.86
CA ARG A 1047 -52.79 98.22 -71.95
C ARG A 1047 -53.46 96.97 -72.56
N PHE A 1048 -53.14 95.82 -71.94
CA PHE A 1048 -53.76 94.48 -72.10
C PHE A 1048 -53.56 93.79 -73.47
N SER A 1049 -53.52 92.45 -73.60
CA SER A 1049 -53.37 91.39 -72.57
C SER A 1049 -52.92 90.04 -73.19
N SER A 1050 -51.81 89.52 -72.68
CA SER A 1050 -51.51 88.10 -72.33
C SER A 1050 -52.31 86.91 -72.91
N SER A 1051 -51.55 85.85 -73.26
CA SER A 1051 -51.94 84.41 -73.30
C SER A 1051 -52.85 83.99 -74.48
N PRO A 1052 -52.88 82.70 -74.94
CA PRO A 1052 -52.96 81.43 -74.19
C PRO A 1052 -51.65 80.58 -74.22
N ASN A 1053 -51.21 79.97 -73.10
CA ASN A 1053 -51.57 78.63 -72.55
C ASN A 1053 -50.89 77.45 -73.28
N LEU A 1054 -50.40 76.37 -72.64
CA LEU A 1054 -50.49 75.90 -71.24
C LEU A 1054 -49.07 75.82 -70.61
N ARG A 1055 -48.81 76.34 -69.39
CA ARG A 1055 -49.11 75.77 -68.04
C ARG A 1055 -48.24 74.53 -67.68
N ALA A 1056 -47.65 74.42 -66.48
CA ALA A 1056 -47.71 75.31 -65.32
C ALA A 1056 -46.54 75.14 -64.31
N ASN A 1057 -46.33 76.20 -63.52
CA ASN A 1057 -45.88 76.25 -62.12
C ASN A 1057 -44.44 75.80 -61.76
N VAL A 1058 -43.61 76.69 -61.19
CA VAL A 1058 -43.66 77.27 -59.81
C VAL A 1058 -43.20 76.20 -58.82
N GLU A 1059 -41.90 76.15 -58.53
CA GLU A 1059 -41.20 76.98 -57.52
C GLU A 1059 -41.53 76.54 -56.09
N ALA A 1060 -40.60 75.77 -55.52
CA ALA A 1060 -40.15 75.95 -54.15
C ALA A 1060 -38.73 75.38 -54.06
N SER A 1061 -37.71 76.25 -53.99
CA SER A 1061 -36.36 75.91 -53.48
C SER A 1061 -35.50 74.96 -54.38
N GLY A 1062 -34.18 75.07 -54.58
CA GLY A 1062 -33.28 76.24 -54.70
C GLY A 1062 -31.77 75.85 -54.62
N THR A 1063 -31.05 75.84 -55.76
CA THR A 1063 -29.67 75.30 -55.98
C THR A 1063 -29.44 73.81 -55.74
N GLY A 1064 -28.95 73.14 -56.79
CA GLY A 1064 -28.37 71.80 -56.74
C GLY A 1064 -27.38 71.53 -57.88
N SER A 1065 -26.53 70.53 -57.65
CA SER A 1065 -25.32 70.16 -58.39
C SER A 1065 -25.45 70.04 -59.91
N SER A 1066 -24.38 70.45 -60.59
CA SER A 1066 -24.20 70.35 -62.03
C SER A 1066 -23.93 68.92 -62.50
N GLN A 1067 -24.91 68.30 -63.17
CA GLN A 1067 -24.60 67.55 -64.39
C GLN A 1067 -24.42 68.54 -65.55
N PRO A 1068 -23.69 68.16 -66.60
CA PRO A 1068 -24.39 67.61 -67.78
C PRO A 1068 -23.96 66.19 -68.14
N GLN A 1069 -24.89 65.38 -68.66
CA GLN A 1069 -24.57 64.12 -69.34
C GLN A 1069 -24.11 64.34 -70.78
N PRO A 1070 -23.29 63.43 -71.33
CA PRO A 1070 -23.31 63.05 -72.73
C PRO A 1070 -23.99 61.67 -72.93
N SER A 1071 -24.63 61.48 -74.08
CA SER A 1071 -25.48 60.33 -74.36
C SER A 1071 -24.73 59.11 -74.93
N ARG A 1072 -24.52 58.11 -74.06
CA ARG A 1072 -24.66 56.66 -74.32
C ARG A 1072 -24.55 56.16 -75.79
N LEU A 1073 -23.40 55.60 -76.17
CA LEU A 1073 -23.19 54.18 -76.56
C LEU A 1073 -21.70 53.93 -76.94
N GLU A 1074 -21.24 52.68 -76.83
CA GLU A 1074 -19.83 52.24 -76.95
C GLU A 1074 -19.26 52.34 -78.38
N PRO A 1075 -17.95 52.62 -78.58
CA PRO A 1075 -17.06 51.57 -79.14
C PRO A 1075 -15.52 51.69 -78.90
N ILE A 1076 -14.84 50.52 -78.88
CA ILE A 1076 -13.57 50.15 -79.57
C ILE A 1076 -12.20 50.84 -79.20
N PRO A 1077 -11.04 50.09 -79.18
CA PRO A 1077 -9.72 50.58 -78.73
C PRO A 1077 -8.68 50.79 -79.86
N ASN A 1078 -7.47 51.29 -79.51
CA ASN A 1078 -6.12 50.97 -80.08
C ASN A 1078 -5.04 51.97 -79.56
N SER A 1079 -3.95 51.55 -78.88
CA SER A 1079 -2.57 51.35 -79.41
C SER A 1079 -1.51 51.93 -78.42
N PRO A 1080 -0.17 51.78 -78.59
CA PRO A 1080 0.59 50.54 -78.83
C PRO A 1080 1.94 50.39 -78.04
N ILE A 1081 2.45 49.15 -77.94
CA ILE A 1081 3.88 48.72 -77.87
C ILE A 1081 4.82 49.30 -76.77
N HIS A 1082 5.28 48.46 -75.82
CA HIS A 1082 6.70 48.05 -75.68
C HIS A 1082 6.97 46.95 -74.63
N GLN A 1083 8.05 46.19 -74.87
CA GLN A 1083 8.70 45.17 -74.00
C GLN A 1083 7.92 43.86 -73.73
N LEU A 1084 8.65 42.74 -73.58
CA LEU A 1084 8.11 41.37 -73.56
C LEU A 1084 8.75 40.50 -72.46
N GLU A 1085 7.89 39.91 -71.63
CA GLU A 1085 7.98 38.54 -71.08
C GLU A 1085 6.53 38.10 -70.75
N LEU A 1086 6.06 36.87 -70.99
CA LEU A 1086 6.65 35.78 -71.79
C LEU A 1086 5.51 34.99 -72.50
N ASN A 1087 5.60 33.65 -72.60
CA ASN A 1087 4.89 32.76 -73.54
C ASN A 1087 4.59 31.38 -72.88
N THR A 1088 3.68 30.47 -73.32
CA THR A 1088 2.63 30.46 -74.38
C THR A 1088 1.65 29.24 -74.29
N SER A 1089 0.34 29.52 -74.45
CA SER A 1089 -0.73 28.84 -75.26
C SER A 1089 -0.89 27.30 -75.51
N LYS A 1090 -2.18 26.84 -75.45
CA LYS A 1090 -2.90 25.79 -76.26
C LYS A 1090 -2.52 24.28 -76.11
N PRO A 1091 -3.38 23.29 -76.51
CA PRO A 1091 -4.86 23.20 -76.62
C PRO A 1091 -5.45 21.87 -76.01
N LEU A 1092 -6.70 21.49 -76.38
CA LEU A 1092 -7.44 20.24 -76.06
C LEU A 1092 -7.00 19.03 -76.94
N PRO A 1093 -7.45 17.75 -76.73
CA PRO A 1093 -7.74 16.92 -75.53
C PRO A 1093 -6.95 15.55 -75.66
N PRO A 1094 -7.42 14.27 -75.49
CA PRO A 1094 -8.54 13.64 -74.75
C PRO A 1094 -8.19 12.50 -73.70
N PRO A 1095 -8.27 11.14 -73.88
CA PRO A 1095 -8.84 10.27 -72.81
C PRO A 1095 -8.22 8.86 -72.47
N THR A 1096 -8.23 8.49 -71.18
CA THR A 1096 -8.20 7.09 -70.62
C THR A 1096 -6.90 6.24 -70.85
N PRO A 1097 -6.78 4.94 -70.47
CA PRO A 1097 -5.84 4.46 -69.43
C PRO A 1097 -4.81 3.42 -69.96
N PRO A 1098 -4.27 2.44 -69.17
CA PRO A 1098 -3.42 2.47 -67.95
C PRO A 1098 -1.97 1.95 -68.26
N THR A 1099 -1.30 1.32 -67.28
CA THR A 1099 -0.14 0.36 -67.36
C THR A 1099 1.30 0.89 -67.15
N GLU A 1100 2.17 -0.02 -66.68
CA GLU A 1100 3.60 0.10 -66.31
C GLU A 1100 4.56 -0.21 -67.52
N PRO A 1101 5.81 -0.70 -67.37
CA PRO A 1101 6.95 -0.38 -66.48
C PRO A 1101 8.27 -0.13 -67.29
N LYS A 1102 9.42 0.17 -66.62
CA LYS A 1102 10.84 -0.15 -67.00
C LYS A 1102 11.86 0.66 -66.14
N LYS A 1103 13.18 0.43 -66.14
CA LYS A 1103 14.09 -0.76 -66.01
C LYS A 1103 15.53 -0.32 -66.33
N PHE A 1104 16.53 -1.10 -65.89
CA PHE A 1104 17.99 -0.98 -66.18
C PHE A 1104 18.73 0.19 -65.49
N MET A 1105 20.04 0.10 -65.18
CA MET A 1105 21.08 -0.87 -65.62
C MET A 1105 21.71 -1.72 -64.49
N SER A 1106 22.42 -2.78 -64.90
CA SER A 1106 23.34 -3.67 -64.16
C SER A 1106 24.52 -3.97 -65.14
N PRO A 1107 25.43 -4.97 -65.01
CA PRO A 1107 25.84 -5.93 -63.94
C PRO A 1107 27.40 -5.83 -63.75
N PRO A 1108 28.27 -6.88 -63.63
CA PRO A 1108 28.22 -8.27 -63.09
C PRO A 1108 29.14 -8.49 -61.84
N GLU A 1109 29.03 -9.55 -61.01
CA GLU A 1109 29.56 -10.96 -61.11
C GLU A 1109 31.12 -11.05 -61.25
N THR A 1110 31.89 -11.97 -60.63
CA THR A 1110 31.60 -13.33 -60.06
C THR A 1110 32.71 -13.80 -59.08
N GLU A 1111 32.48 -14.93 -58.37
CA GLU A 1111 33.45 -15.91 -57.82
C GLU A 1111 34.33 -15.60 -56.56
N GLU A 1112 34.94 -16.69 -56.05
CA GLU A 1112 35.99 -16.91 -55.04
C GLU A 1112 35.78 -16.64 -53.52
N SER A 1113 35.95 -17.73 -52.74
CA SER A 1113 36.59 -17.78 -51.40
C SER A 1113 38.11 -18.00 -51.60
N PRO A 1114 39.02 -18.06 -50.58
CA PRO A 1114 38.82 -18.13 -49.11
C PRO A 1114 39.88 -17.34 -48.26
N VAL A 1115 39.99 -17.64 -46.94
CA VAL A 1115 41.13 -17.32 -46.01
C VAL A 1115 41.25 -15.81 -45.65
N ALA A 1116 41.63 -15.36 -44.45
CA ALA A 1116 42.29 -15.99 -43.31
C ALA A 1116 41.69 -15.62 -41.94
N SER A 1117 41.76 -16.56 -40.99
CA SER A 1117 41.69 -16.32 -39.53
C SER A 1117 43.10 -16.03 -38.96
N PRO A 1118 43.24 -15.59 -37.70
CA PRO A 1118 43.24 -16.58 -36.61
C PRO A 1118 42.44 -16.17 -35.35
N ASP A 1119 41.47 -17.03 -35.01
CA ASP A 1119 41.09 -17.34 -33.61
C ASP A 1119 42.22 -18.21 -33.00
N PRO A 1120 42.54 -18.06 -31.69
CA PRO A 1120 41.96 -18.95 -30.69
C PRO A 1120 41.51 -18.20 -29.40
N GLN A 1121 40.53 -18.67 -28.62
CA GLN A 1121 39.97 -20.02 -28.55
C GLN A 1121 38.52 -20.03 -27.99
N ARG A 1122 37.57 -20.64 -28.71
CA ARG A 1122 36.69 -21.79 -28.30
C ARG A 1122 35.99 -21.80 -26.91
N GLN A 1123 34.80 -22.37 -26.67
CA GLN A 1123 33.74 -23.08 -27.43
C GLN A 1123 32.57 -23.39 -26.43
N GLU A 1124 31.43 -24.03 -26.73
CA GLU A 1124 30.91 -24.70 -27.94
C GLU A 1124 29.37 -24.49 -28.06
N TRP A 1125 28.73 -25.12 -29.06
CA TRP A 1125 27.30 -24.99 -29.38
C TRP A 1125 26.49 -26.27 -29.14
N PHE A 1126 25.18 -26.10 -28.97
CA PHE A 1126 24.06 -27.01 -29.27
C PHE A 1126 24.31 -28.53 -29.48
N ALA A 1127 23.49 -29.33 -28.77
CA ALA A 1127 22.93 -30.57 -29.30
C ALA A 1127 21.43 -30.68 -28.93
N GLN A 1128 20.65 -31.39 -29.75
CA GLN A 1128 19.20 -31.57 -29.62
C GLN A 1128 18.87 -33.00 -29.16
N TYR A 1129 17.69 -33.19 -28.55
CA TYR A 1129 16.63 -34.19 -28.88
C TYR A 1129 15.82 -34.71 -27.67
N PHE A 1130 14.73 -35.41 -27.97
CA PHE A 1130 13.63 -35.79 -27.08
C PHE A 1130 13.94 -37.00 -26.18
N THR A 1131 13.33 -36.98 -24.98
CA THR A 1131 12.82 -38.11 -24.16
C THR A 1131 13.69 -39.36 -23.95
N PHE A 1132 14.02 -39.61 -22.69
CA PHE A 1132 13.20 -40.54 -21.90
C PHE A 1132 12.92 -39.94 -20.51
#